data_AF-A0A1S1MTH9-F1
#
_entry.id   AF-A0A1S1MTH9-F1
#
_cell.length_a   1.000
_cell.length_b   1.000
_cell.length_c   1.000
_cell.angle_alpha   90.00
_cell.angle_beta   90.00
_cell.angle_gamma   90.00
#
_symmetry.space_group_name_H-M   'P 1'
#
loop_
_entity.id
_entity.type
_entity.pdbx_description
1 polymer ?
#
loop_
_entity_poly.entity_id
_entity_poly.type
_entity_poly.pdbx_seq_one_letter_code
_entity_poly.pdbx_strand_id
1 'polypeptide(L)'
;MNLTVSQRIWGGFIFITLLLLLIGGNSLLRIANIDNSTQQVNRLSLPALDKSSELQVEFSLMSKMAQGTFYAQTQPELDTLKSQFDKRQQTFEKTYAQLQDVVQTNPKLSNSARDVGKSFNTFIKSVTSLQKDKALELELRKTLQVQLENIELNAEDATTVVLDIIDLDGLKEQNTRAYQAATSMENNFSSLVTNSTDMLSIDNLNTLSIVKNDQSYLVEELARNMALMEGPVKALDEDLFADLESYYQALDKQVNGAQSLYENKKSLLNALDMTRKELQDSEQATQGAIKQLDELLDEASQVAFNLQQGVREDVNSANLWTWVGMIVATLMAVVVAYITVNLITKPLTEVNRVLTIVARGDMTQRLDDSAKDEFGELSRSCNTLITSLRELITGIVSRSTQLAAASEETSAITTESSQAIRNQQAQVEQAATATTQMSSTSHGVSNSAHQALLEIKNADKEAERVKGISYENKHTIEQLAREVDEASSVINKLHQDSASIGGILDVIRGIAEQTNLLALNAAIEAARAGEQGRGFAVVADEVRSLASKTQESTQEIQSMIESLQAGAEEAVRAMSKGKQQAESCVEQSDLANEALNSITLAVSQAHDVSEEISNAANEQQQVAQEISERLESIVSIAEQTAEGANQTSISSSEVAKLAEELRQSVEQFKV
;
A
#
# COMPACT_ATOMS: atom_id res chain seq x y z
N MET A 1 -53.91 -77.89 40.34
CA MET A 1 -53.32 -76.97 39.34
C MET A 1 -52.92 -75.70 40.07
N ASN A 2 -51.64 -75.46 40.29
CA ASN A 2 -51.18 -74.17 40.81
C ASN A 2 -51.39 -73.15 39.69
N LEU A 3 -52.46 -72.36 39.79
CA LEU A 3 -52.68 -71.24 38.90
C LEU A 3 -51.45 -70.31 39.03
N THR A 4 -50.81 -69.99 37.91
CA THR A 4 -49.75 -68.96 37.89
C THR A 4 -50.33 -67.61 38.31
N VAL A 5 -49.50 -66.68 38.79
CA VAL A 5 -49.95 -65.32 39.19
C VAL A 5 -50.78 -64.68 38.06
N SER A 6 -50.41 -64.93 36.80
CA SER A 6 -51.16 -64.56 35.59
C SER A 6 -52.60 -65.08 35.56
N GLN A 7 -52.87 -66.36 35.85
CA GLN A 7 -54.21 -66.96 35.72
C GLN A 7 -55.21 -66.50 36.81
N ARG A 8 -54.72 -66.01 37.96
CA ARG A 8 -55.57 -65.43 39.02
C ARG A 8 -55.87 -63.94 38.80
N ILE A 9 -54.98 -63.24 38.11
CA ILE A 9 -55.16 -61.84 37.70
C ILE A 9 -56.22 -61.72 36.58
N TRP A 10 -56.27 -62.69 35.65
CA TRP A 10 -57.24 -62.68 34.53
C TRP A 10 -58.72 -62.67 34.95
N GLY A 11 -59.09 -63.36 36.03
CA GLY A 11 -60.47 -63.39 36.52
C GLY A 11 -60.93 -62.08 37.17
N GLY A 12 -60.02 -61.36 37.85
CA GLY A 12 -60.29 -60.03 38.40
C GLY A 12 -60.28 -58.92 37.34
N PHE A 13 -59.43 -59.07 36.32
CA PHE A 13 -59.36 -58.14 35.20
C PHE A 13 -60.63 -58.10 34.38
N ILE A 14 -61.28 -59.23 34.08
CA ILE A 14 -62.50 -59.24 33.23
C ILE A 14 -63.62 -58.37 33.82
N PHE A 15 -63.77 -58.32 35.14
CA PHE A 15 -64.79 -57.53 35.83
C PHE A 15 -64.41 -56.05 35.96
N ILE A 16 -63.12 -55.76 36.20
CA ILE A 16 -62.58 -54.39 36.23
C ILE A 16 -62.59 -53.76 34.83
N THR A 17 -62.40 -54.54 33.77
CA THR A 17 -62.38 -54.08 32.37
C THR A 17 -63.74 -53.56 31.90
N LEU A 18 -64.84 -54.16 32.37
CA LEU A 18 -66.22 -53.70 32.10
C LEU A 18 -66.52 -52.33 32.76
N LEU A 19 -65.94 -52.07 33.94
CA LEU A 19 -66.09 -50.81 34.66
C LEU A 19 -65.18 -49.72 34.08
N LEU A 20 -63.98 -50.09 33.61
CA LEU A 20 -63.05 -49.22 32.90
C LEU A 20 -63.55 -48.79 31.52
N LEU A 21 -64.31 -49.63 30.80
CA LEU A 21 -64.91 -49.25 29.51
C LEU A 21 -65.92 -48.09 29.65
N LEU A 22 -66.63 -48.03 30.77
CA LEU A 22 -67.63 -46.99 31.06
C LEU A 22 -66.96 -45.65 31.48
N ILE A 23 -65.85 -45.72 32.22
CA ILE A 23 -64.98 -44.56 32.54
C ILE A 23 -64.23 -44.09 31.28
N GLY A 24 -63.78 -45.03 30.44
CA GLY A 24 -63.09 -44.76 29.17
C GLY A 24 -63.95 -44.00 28.17
N GLY A 25 -65.25 -44.29 28.08
CA GLY A 25 -66.19 -43.56 27.22
C GLY A 25 -66.36 -42.08 27.57
N ASN A 26 -66.34 -41.73 28.88
CA ASN A 26 -66.43 -40.33 29.34
C ASN A 26 -65.08 -39.60 29.21
N SER A 27 -63.97 -40.32 29.43
CA SER A 27 -62.61 -39.81 29.19
C SER A 27 -62.37 -39.50 27.70
N LEU A 28 -62.85 -40.35 26.79
CA LEU A 28 -62.72 -40.15 25.33
C LEU A 28 -63.36 -38.84 24.83
N LEU A 29 -64.50 -38.43 25.39
CA LEU A 29 -65.15 -37.15 25.04
C LEU A 29 -64.36 -35.93 25.51
N ARG A 30 -63.69 -36.01 26.68
CA ARG A 30 -62.84 -34.91 27.18
C ARG A 30 -61.46 -34.87 26.50
N ILE A 31 -60.93 -36.04 26.13
CA ILE A 31 -59.73 -36.15 25.29
C ILE A 31 -59.98 -35.52 23.91
N ALA A 32 -61.19 -35.64 23.34
CA ALA A 32 -61.53 -34.98 22.07
C ALA A 32 -61.49 -33.44 22.13
N ASN A 33 -61.82 -32.83 23.29
CA ASN A 33 -61.68 -31.39 23.50
C ASN A 33 -60.22 -30.96 23.71
N ILE A 34 -59.43 -31.78 24.42
CA ILE A 34 -57.98 -31.58 24.56
C ILE A 34 -57.28 -31.73 23.20
N ASP A 35 -57.72 -32.67 22.36
CA ASP A 35 -57.22 -32.86 21.00
C ASP A 35 -57.50 -31.62 20.14
N ASN A 36 -58.69 -31.04 20.21
CA ASN A 36 -59.00 -29.82 19.46
C ASN A 36 -58.14 -28.62 19.89
N SER A 37 -57.96 -28.41 21.20
CA SER A 37 -57.09 -27.34 21.74
C SER A 37 -55.60 -27.58 21.42
N THR A 38 -55.16 -28.84 21.44
CA THR A 38 -53.79 -29.25 21.07
C THR A 38 -53.55 -29.10 19.57
N GLN A 39 -54.55 -29.42 18.74
CA GLN A 39 -54.51 -29.17 17.30
C GLN A 39 -54.43 -27.68 16.99
N GLN A 40 -55.10 -26.80 17.73
CA GLN A 40 -54.95 -25.35 17.58
C GLN A 40 -53.54 -24.86 17.96
N VAL A 41 -52.95 -25.37 19.05
CA VAL A 41 -51.54 -25.05 19.39
C VAL A 41 -50.58 -25.48 18.27
N ASN A 42 -50.78 -26.68 17.71
CA ASN A 42 -49.92 -27.23 16.65
C ASN A 42 -50.14 -26.63 15.26
N ARG A 43 -51.34 -26.11 14.96
CA ARG A 43 -51.67 -25.56 13.62
C ARG A 43 -51.66 -24.04 13.54
N LEU A 44 -51.78 -23.34 14.68
CA LEU A 44 -51.83 -21.88 14.72
C LEU A 44 -50.67 -21.31 15.54
N SER A 45 -50.61 -21.59 16.85
CA SER A 45 -49.69 -20.88 17.76
C SER A 45 -48.22 -21.20 17.52
N LEU A 46 -47.83 -22.48 17.47
CA LEU A 46 -46.43 -22.85 17.25
C LEU A 46 -45.93 -22.44 15.85
N PRO A 47 -46.67 -22.70 14.75
CA PRO A 47 -46.26 -22.23 13.44
C PRO A 47 -46.24 -20.70 13.32
N ALA A 48 -47.14 -19.97 13.99
CA ALA A 48 -47.12 -18.50 13.99
C ALA A 48 -45.89 -17.96 14.73
N LEU A 49 -45.49 -18.57 15.85
CA LEU A 49 -44.26 -18.20 16.58
C LEU A 49 -43.01 -18.51 15.76
N ASP A 50 -42.93 -19.71 15.19
CA ASP A 50 -41.81 -20.16 14.34
C ASP A 50 -41.63 -19.23 13.14
N LYS A 51 -42.69 -19.02 12.36
CA LYS A 51 -42.63 -18.20 11.15
C LYS A 51 -42.35 -16.73 11.45
N SER A 52 -42.88 -16.19 12.56
CA SER A 52 -42.60 -14.81 12.94
C SER A 52 -41.15 -14.62 13.43
N SER A 53 -40.59 -15.61 14.12
CA SER A 53 -39.17 -15.62 14.49
C SER A 53 -38.26 -15.74 13.26
N GLU A 54 -38.59 -16.63 12.30
CA GLU A 54 -37.89 -16.71 11.01
C GLU A 54 -37.91 -15.37 10.26
N LEU A 55 -39.07 -14.70 10.21
CA LEU A 55 -39.18 -13.37 9.60
C LEU A 55 -38.32 -12.32 10.31
N GLN A 56 -38.24 -12.35 11.64
CA GLN A 56 -37.39 -11.44 12.41
C GLN A 56 -35.91 -11.64 12.07
N VAL A 57 -35.46 -12.90 11.96
CA VAL A 57 -34.10 -13.24 11.52
C VAL A 57 -33.83 -12.74 10.10
N GLU A 58 -34.72 -13.01 9.16
CA GLU A 58 -34.56 -12.55 7.78
C GLU A 58 -34.55 -11.02 7.70
N PHE A 59 -35.38 -10.31 8.47
CA PHE A 59 -35.36 -8.85 8.54
C PHE A 59 -34.04 -8.31 9.08
N SER A 60 -33.51 -8.89 10.17
CA SER A 60 -32.21 -8.48 10.72
C SER A 60 -31.07 -8.73 9.74
N LEU A 61 -31.08 -9.86 9.02
CA LEU A 61 -30.08 -10.16 8.00
C LEU A 61 -30.18 -9.19 6.80
N MET A 62 -31.39 -8.90 6.32
CA MET A 62 -31.60 -7.91 5.26
C MET A 62 -31.16 -6.51 5.69
N SER A 63 -31.46 -6.10 6.93
CA SER A 63 -30.99 -4.83 7.50
C SER A 63 -29.46 -4.77 7.56
N LYS A 64 -28.79 -5.88 7.91
CA LYS A 64 -27.33 -5.96 7.88
C LYS A 64 -26.78 -5.79 6.46
N MET A 65 -27.44 -6.36 5.45
CA MET A 65 -27.06 -6.19 4.05
C MET A 65 -27.29 -4.75 3.55
N ALA A 66 -28.35 -4.09 4.02
CA ALA A 66 -28.60 -2.67 3.74
C ALA A 66 -27.51 -1.78 4.34
N GLN A 67 -27.09 -2.03 5.59
CA GLN A 67 -25.92 -1.37 6.18
C GLN A 67 -24.64 -1.66 5.40
N GLY A 68 -24.41 -2.92 5.02
CA GLY A 68 -23.27 -3.30 4.16
C GLY A 68 -23.27 -2.54 2.83
N THR A 69 -24.46 -2.37 2.21
CA THR A 69 -24.62 -1.60 0.96
C THR A 69 -24.14 -0.17 1.12
N PHE A 70 -24.49 0.49 2.23
CA PHE A 70 -24.04 1.85 2.50
C PHE A 70 -22.50 1.96 2.61
N TYR A 71 -21.85 0.96 3.21
CA TYR A 71 -20.40 0.93 3.40
C TYR A 71 -19.60 0.35 2.23
N ALA A 72 -20.25 -0.19 1.20
CA ALA A 72 -19.58 -0.78 0.05
C ALA A 72 -18.65 0.25 -0.64
N GLN A 73 -17.43 -0.17 -0.98
CA GLN A 73 -16.42 0.68 -1.60
C GLN A 73 -16.23 0.39 -3.09
N THR A 74 -16.74 -0.75 -3.57
CA THR A 74 -16.54 -1.19 -4.96
C THR A 74 -17.84 -1.73 -5.57
N GLN A 75 -17.97 -1.64 -6.90
CA GLN A 75 -19.13 -2.16 -7.61
C GLN A 75 -19.33 -3.69 -7.41
N PRO A 76 -18.28 -4.53 -7.45
CA PRO A 76 -18.44 -5.97 -7.20
C PRO A 76 -18.92 -6.31 -5.78
N GLU A 77 -18.52 -5.52 -4.78
CA GLU A 77 -19.00 -5.66 -3.41
C GLU A 77 -20.50 -5.32 -3.31
N LEU A 78 -20.91 -4.21 -3.92
CA LEU A 78 -22.31 -3.80 -4.02
C LEU A 78 -23.16 -4.86 -4.72
N ASP A 79 -22.69 -5.41 -5.84
CA ASP A 79 -23.40 -6.45 -6.59
C ASP A 79 -23.56 -7.74 -5.76
N THR A 80 -22.55 -8.09 -4.97
CA THR A 80 -22.58 -9.25 -4.06
C THR A 80 -23.61 -9.04 -2.94
N LEU A 81 -23.59 -7.87 -2.30
CA LEU A 81 -24.53 -7.51 -1.24
C LEU A 81 -25.97 -7.47 -1.77
N LYS A 82 -26.18 -6.92 -2.97
CA LYS A 82 -27.47 -6.93 -3.65
C LYS A 82 -27.96 -8.35 -3.92
N SER A 83 -27.11 -9.22 -4.47
CA SER A 83 -27.48 -10.63 -4.70
C SER A 83 -27.84 -11.36 -3.40
N GLN A 84 -27.14 -11.08 -2.30
CA GLN A 84 -27.45 -11.67 -0.99
C GLN A 84 -28.76 -11.12 -0.44
N PHE A 85 -29.00 -9.82 -0.58
CA PHE A 85 -30.25 -9.16 -0.20
C PHE A 85 -31.44 -9.74 -0.97
N ASP A 86 -31.36 -9.85 -2.29
CA ASP A 86 -32.46 -10.38 -3.13
C ASP A 86 -32.84 -11.81 -2.74
N LYS A 87 -31.85 -12.65 -2.41
CA LYS A 87 -32.10 -14.03 -1.94
C LYS A 87 -32.82 -14.06 -0.59
N ARG A 88 -32.46 -13.16 0.32
CA ARG A 88 -33.10 -13.01 1.64
C ARG A 88 -34.51 -12.44 1.51
N GLN A 89 -34.70 -11.46 0.63
CA GLN A 89 -36.01 -10.91 0.27
C GLN A 89 -36.96 -12.02 -0.22
N GLN A 90 -36.51 -12.86 -1.15
CA GLN A 90 -37.32 -13.99 -1.64
C GLN A 90 -37.69 -14.99 -0.53
N THR A 91 -36.75 -15.23 0.39
CA THR A 91 -36.98 -16.10 1.56
C THR A 91 -38.02 -15.48 2.48
N PHE A 92 -37.89 -14.19 2.78
CA PHE A 92 -38.85 -13.43 3.58
C PHE A 92 -40.25 -13.45 2.95
N GLU A 93 -40.39 -13.14 1.66
CA GLU A 93 -41.68 -13.14 0.96
C GLU A 93 -42.38 -14.50 1.03
N LYS A 94 -41.60 -15.59 0.87
CA LYS A 94 -42.11 -16.96 1.00
C LYS A 94 -42.58 -17.26 2.43
N THR A 95 -41.77 -16.96 3.44
CA THR A 95 -42.11 -17.19 4.84
C THR A 95 -43.30 -16.31 5.28
N TYR A 96 -43.38 -15.10 4.75
CA TYR A 96 -44.46 -14.16 5.03
C TYR A 96 -45.80 -14.67 4.48
N ALA A 97 -45.81 -15.22 3.27
CA ALA A 97 -46.99 -15.86 2.70
C ALA A 97 -47.45 -17.07 3.55
N GLN A 98 -46.51 -17.87 4.06
CA GLN A 98 -46.82 -18.98 4.98
C GLN A 98 -47.40 -18.49 6.30
N LEU A 99 -46.82 -17.42 6.89
CA LEU A 99 -47.35 -16.81 8.10
C LEU A 99 -48.78 -16.33 7.89
N GLN A 100 -49.06 -15.62 6.78
CA GLN A 100 -50.41 -15.15 6.44
C GLN A 100 -51.43 -16.29 6.36
N ASP A 101 -51.06 -17.44 5.78
CA ASP A 101 -51.93 -18.62 5.71
C ASP A 101 -52.19 -19.23 7.09
N VAL A 102 -51.16 -19.33 7.94
CA VAL A 102 -51.28 -19.82 9.32
C VAL A 102 -52.22 -18.93 10.15
N VAL A 103 -52.06 -17.62 10.08
CA VAL A 103 -52.81 -16.68 10.94
C VAL A 103 -54.18 -16.28 10.38
N GLN A 104 -54.55 -16.73 9.18
CA GLN A 104 -55.78 -16.27 8.49
C GLN A 104 -57.07 -16.48 9.30
N THR A 105 -57.09 -17.51 10.16
CA THR A 105 -58.24 -17.87 10.99
C THR A 105 -58.34 -17.08 12.30
N ASN A 106 -57.28 -16.34 12.67
CA ASN A 106 -57.24 -15.49 13.84
C ASN A 106 -57.20 -14.00 13.42
N PRO A 107 -58.30 -13.24 13.59
CA PRO A 107 -58.39 -11.86 13.10
C PRO A 107 -57.33 -10.91 13.67
N LYS A 108 -56.91 -11.12 14.92
CA LYS A 108 -55.92 -10.28 15.60
C LYS A 108 -54.53 -10.50 14.99
N LEU A 109 -54.07 -11.75 14.96
CA LEU A 109 -52.78 -12.13 14.36
C LEU A 109 -52.71 -11.81 12.86
N SER A 110 -53.82 -11.97 12.13
CA SER A 110 -53.89 -11.60 10.71
C SER A 110 -53.69 -10.11 10.45
N ASN A 111 -54.24 -9.24 11.32
CA ASN A 111 -54.03 -7.80 11.20
C ASN A 111 -52.58 -7.41 11.52
N SER A 112 -52.02 -7.94 12.60
CA SER A 112 -50.61 -7.71 12.98
C SER A 112 -49.65 -8.16 11.87
N ALA A 113 -49.91 -9.33 11.25
CA ALA A 113 -49.14 -9.80 10.10
C ALA A 113 -49.24 -8.86 8.88
N ARG A 114 -50.40 -8.24 8.62
CA ARG A 114 -50.54 -7.26 7.52
C ARG A 114 -49.72 -6.00 7.75
N ASP A 115 -49.63 -5.54 9.00
CA ASP A 115 -48.84 -4.34 9.32
C ASP A 115 -47.34 -4.59 9.16
N VAL A 116 -46.84 -5.79 9.52
CA VAL A 116 -45.47 -6.23 9.19
C VAL A 116 -45.21 -6.16 7.68
N GLY A 117 -46.17 -6.61 6.87
CA GLY A 117 -46.06 -6.56 5.40
C GLY A 117 -45.98 -5.14 4.83
N LYS A 118 -46.65 -4.15 5.44
CA LYS A 118 -46.53 -2.74 5.04
C LYS A 118 -45.13 -2.21 5.36
N SER A 119 -44.61 -2.49 6.55
CA SER A 119 -43.27 -2.06 6.97
C SER A 119 -42.18 -2.69 6.11
N PHE A 120 -42.34 -3.97 5.76
CA PHE A 120 -41.47 -4.66 4.80
C PHE A 120 -41.42 -3.96 3.44
N ASN A 121 -42.58 -3.60 2.88
CA ASN A 121 -42.62 -2.89 1.59
C ASN A 121 -41.94 -1.51 1.65
N THR A 122 -42.07 -0.79 2.77
CA THR A 122 -41.36 0.48 2.97
C THR A 122 -39.85 0.24 3.04
N PHE A 123 -39.40 -0.75 3.82
CA PHE A 123 -38.00 -1.13 3.94
C PHE A 123 -37.38 -1.49 2.58
N ILE A 124 -38.03 -2.38 1.80
CA ILE A 124 -37.54 -2.78 0.47
C ILE A 124 -37.38 -1.56 -0.45
N LYS A 125 -38.32 -0.60 -0.42
CA LYS A 125 -38.20 0.63 -1.21
C LYS A 125 -36.98 1.44 -0.80
N SER A 126 -36.76 1.66 0.49
CA SER A 126 -35.60 2.40 0.99
C SER A 126 -34.27 1.73 0.61
N VAL A 127 -34.18 0.41 0.75
CA VAL A 127 -32.96 -0.33 0.39
C VAL A 127 -32.73 -0.35 -1.12
N THR A 128 -33.79 -0.45 -1.93
CA THR A 128 -33.66 -0.41 -3.39
C THR A 128 -33.14 0.95 -3.87
N SER A 129 -33.64 2.05 -3.30
CA SER A 129 -33.11 3.38 -3.59
C SER A 129 -31.66 3.52 -3.11
N LEU A 130 -31.35 3.04 -1.91
CA LEU A 130 -29.99 3.02 -1.36
C LEU A 130 -29.01 2.31 -2.29
N GLN A 131 -29.36 1.13 -2.80
CA GLN A 131 -28.53 0.39 -3.75
C GLN A 131 -28.30 1.16 -5.05
N LYS A 132 -29.32 1.87 -5.54
CA LYS A 132 -29.23 2.66 -6.77
C LYS A 132 -28.33 3.88 -6.58
N ASP A 133 -28.54 4.66 -5.53
CA ASP A 133 -27.78 5.88 -5.28
C ASP A 133 -26.36 5.56 -4.82
N LYS A 134 -26.14 4.40 -4.19
CA LYS A 134 -24.79 3.87 -3.92
C LYS A 134 -24.04 3.50 -5.20
N ALA A 135 -24.69 2.87 -6.17
CA ALA A 135 -24.06 2.58 -7.46
C ALA A 135 -23.64 3.88 -8.18
N LEU A 136 -24.51 4.89 -8.15
CA LEU A 136 -24.20 6.22 -8.68
C LEU A 136 -23.02 6.87 -7.94
N GLU A 137 -22.97 6.78 -6.61
CA GLU A 137 -21.85 7.27 -5.79
C GLU A 137 -20.51 6.66 -6.26
N LEU A 138 -20.46 5.34 -6.42
CA LEU A 138 -19.26 4.60 -6.82
C LEU A 138 -18.82 4.97 -8.25
N GLU A 139 -19.77 5.10 -9.18
CA GLU A 139 -19.51 5.54 -10.56
C GLU A 139 -18.96 6.96 -10.62
N LEU A 140 -19.55 7.89 -9.84
CA LEU A 140 -19.11 9.28 -9.79
C LEU A 140 -17.72 9.43 -9.19
N ARG A 141 -17.37 8.66 -8.15
CA ARG A 141 -16.01 8.66 -7.58
C ARG A 141 -14.96 8.29 -8.64
N LYS A 142 -15.21 7.23 -9.40
CA LYS A 142 -14.34 6.81 -10.50
C LYS A 142 -14.27 7.88 -11.59
N THR A 143 -15.42 8.45 -11.97
CA THR A 143 -15.50 9.50 -13.00
C THR A 143 -14.69 10.73 -12.60
N LEU A 144 -14.82 11.20 -11.36
CA LEU A 144 -14.09 12.36 -10.85
C LEU A 144 -12.58 12.15 -10.82
N GLN A 145 -12.13 10.94 -10.48
CA GLN A 145 -10.70 10.60 -10.51
C GLN A 145 -10.14 10.68 -11.94
N VAL A 146 -10.86 10.10 -12.92
CA VAL A 146 -10.49 10.18 -14.34
C VAL A 146 -10.54 11.62 -14.85
N GLN A 147 -11.51 12.43 -14.40
CA GLN A 147 -11.58 13.84 -14.77
C GLN A 147 -10.40 14.65 -14.24
N LEU A 148 -9.98 14.39 -13.00
CA LEU A 148 -8.82 15.06 -12.41
C LEU A 148 -7.54 14.70 -13.19
N GLU A 149 -7.32 13.42 -13.48
CA GLU A 149 -6.17 12.94 -14.27
C GLU A 149 -6.15 13.60 -15.67
N ASN A 150 -7.29 13.71 -16.32
CA ASN A 150 -7.38 14.42 -17.60
C ASN A 150 -7.08 15.93 -17.46
N ILE A 151 -7.52 16.58 -16.39
CA ILE A 151 -7.22 17.99 -16.16
C ILE A 151 -5.72 18.18 -15.93
N GLU A 152 -5.10 17.32 -15.12
CA GLU A 152 -3.65 17.33 -14.85
C GLU A 152 -2.85 17.16 -16.15
N LEU A 153 -3.14 16.12 -16.94
CA LEU A 153 -2.45 15.87 -18.21
C LEU A 153 -2.60 17.03 -19.20
N ASN A 154 -3.83 17.50 -19.46
CA ASN A 154 -4.04 18.59 -20.41
C ASN A 154 -3.41 19.92 -19.92
N ALA A 155 -3.36 20.15 -18.60
CA ALA A 155 -2.74 21.36 -18.05
C ALA A 155 -1.21 21.28 -18.10
N GLU A 156 -0.62 20.11 -17.87
CA GLU A 156 0.81 19.86 -18.00
C GLU A 156 1.25 20.00 -19.45
N ASP A 157 0.57 19.32 -20.38
CA ASP A 157 0.84 19.41 -21.82
C ASP A 157 0.68 20.86 -22.33
N ALA A 158 -0.38 21.57 -21.90
CA ALA A 158 -0.55 22.98 -22.23
C ALA A 158 0.56 23.87 -21.65
N THR A 159 1.07 23.54 -20.46
CA THR A 159 2.19 24.27 -19.85
C THR A 159 3.48 24.05 -20.64
N THR A 160 3.76 22.83 -21.08
CA THR A 160 4.89 22.53 -21.97
C THR A 160 4.80 23.32 -23.27
N VAL A 161 3.63 23.33 -23.92
CA VAL A 161 3.43 24.13 -25.15
C VAL A 161 3.62 25.61 -24.88
N VAL A 162 3.15 26.14 -23.74
CA VAL A 162 3.37 27.54 -23.35
C VAL A 162 4.86 27.86 -23.18
N LEU A 163 5.68 26.95 -22.63
CA LEU A 163 7.12 27.15 -22.54
C LEU A 163 7.77 27.22 -23.92
N ASP A 164 7.36 26.33 -24.84
CA ASP A 164 7.83 26.37 -26.24
C ASP A 164 7.41 27.69 -26.94
N ILE A 165 6.20 28.20 -26.66
CA ILE A 165 5.75 29.53 -27.15
C ILE A 165 6.67 30.63 -26.62
N ILE A 166 7.01 30.59 -25.32
CA ILE A 166 7.84 31.62 -24.68
C ILE A 166 9.23 31.68 -25.31
N ASP A 167 9.75 30.54 -25.77
CA ASP A 167 11.06 30.38 -26.39
C ASP A 167 11.08 30.69 -27.90
N LEU A 168 9.94 30.99 -28.53
CA LEU A 168 9.89 31.37 -29.94
C LEU A 168 10.70 32.65 -30.24
N ASP A 169 11.65 32.53 -31.16
CA ASP A 169 12.50 33.64 -31.61
C ASP A 169 11.66 34.81 -32.13
N GLY A 170 11.78 35.96 -31.46
CA GLY A 170 11.10 37.20 -31.83
C GLY A 170 9.76 37.44 -31.15
N LEU A 171 9.16 36.49 -30.42
CA LEU A 171 7.87 36.72 -29.74
C LEU A 171 7.97 37.86 -28.70
N LYS A 172 9.01 37.83 -27.87
CA LYS A 172 9.27 38.83 -26.82
C LYS A 172 9.52 40.24 -27.38
N GLU A 173 10.24 40.31 -28.49
CA GLU A 173 10.70 41.57 -29.11
C GLU A 173 9.61 42.21 -29.96
N GLN A 174 8.83 41.39 -30.68
CA GLN A 174 7.80 41.85 -31.61
C GLN A 174 6.45 42.05 -30.93
N ASN A 175 6.12 41.24 -29.91
CA ASN A 175 4.80 41.24 -29.28
C ASN A 175 4.87 41.02 -27.75
N THR A 176 5.29 42.06 -27.00
CA THR A 176 5.42 42.00 -25.54
C THR A 176 4.14 41.58 -24.80
N ARG A 177 2.96 41.91 -25.33
CA ARG A 177 1.67 41.51 -24.73
C ARG A 177 1.40 40.01 -24.85
N ALA A 178 1.75 39.40 -25.98
CA ALA A 178 1.60 37.95 -26.18
C ALA A 178 2.58 37.18 -25.29
N TYR A 179 3.82 37.66 -25.17
CA TYR A 179 4.81 37.11 -24.25
C TYR A 179 4.32 37.14 -22.79
N GLN A 180 3.78 38.28 -22.33
CA GLN A 180 3.22 38.38 -20.97
C GLN A 180 2.01 37.46 -20.76
N ALA A 181 1.14 37.35 -21.76
CA ALA A 181 0.01 36.43 -21.73
C ALA A 181 0.47 34.97 -21.58
N ALA A 182 1.49 34.55 -22.34
CA ALA A 182 2.08 33.21 -22.24
C ALA A 182 2.63 32.94 -20.83
N THR A 183 3.42 33.85 -20.27
CA THR A 183 3.97 33.70 -18.90
C THR A 183 2.87 33.62 -17.83
N SER A 184 1.75 34.31 -18.01
CA SER A 184 0.62 34.22 -17.08
C SER A 184 -0.14 32.89 -17.19
N MET A 185 -0.11 32.22 -18.35
CA MET A 185 -0.85 30.97 -18.57
C MET A 185 -0.31 29.80 -17.76
N GLU A 186 1.01 29.70 -17.58
CA GLU A 186 1.62 28.68 -16.71
C GLU A 186 1.01 28.70 -15.29
N ASN A 187 0.95 29.89 -14.68
CA ASN A 187 0.34 30.06 -13.36
C ASN A 187 -1.17 29.74 -13.35
N ASN A 188 -1.88 30.07 -14.43
CA ASN A 188 -3.31 29.81 -14.54
C ASN A 188 -3.61 28.31 -14.71
N PHE A 189 -2.79 27.56 -15.47
CA PHE A 189 -2.89 26.11 -15.57
C PHE A 189 -2.58 25.42 -14.23
N SER A 190 -1.50 25.82 -13.57
CA SER A 190 -1.15 25.30 -12.24
C SER A 190 -2.25 25.58 -11.19
N SER A 191 -2.82 26.79 -11.21
CA SER A 191 -3.94 27.16 -10.34
C SER A 191 -5.22 26.39 -10.67
N LEU A 192 -5.44 26.05 -11.94
CA LEU A 192 -6.59 25.27 -12.38
C LEU A 192 -6.50 23.81 -11.89
N VAL A 193 -5.32 23.21 -11.97
CA VAL A 193 -5.04 21.88 -11.39
C VAL A 193 -5.27 21.91 -9.88
N THR A 194 -4.68 22.88 -9.19
CA THR A 194 -4.82 23.03 -7.73
C THR A 194 -6.28 23.15 -7.30
N ASN A 195 -7.06 24.03 -7.95
CA ASN A 195 -8.49 24.17 -7.67
C ASN A 195 -9.28 22.89 -8.00
N SER A 196 -8.88 22.15 -9.03
CA SER A 196 -9.51 20.87 -9.38
C SER A 196 -9.26 19.83 -8.30
N THR A 197 -8.03 19.71 -7.82
CA THR A 197 -7.66 18.83 -6.70
C THR A 197 -8.40 19.20 -5.43
N ASP A 198 -8.41 20.49 -5.07
CA ASP A 198 -9.13 21.00 -3.91
C ASP A 198 -10.63 20.70 -4.02
N MET A 199 -11.21 20.85 -5.21
CA MET A 199 -12.62 20.56 -5.47
C MET A 199 -13.02 19.12 -5.12
N LEU A 200 -12.16 18.13 -5.35
CA LEU A 200 -12.44 16.73 -4.98
C LEU A 200 -12.48 16.52 -3.46
N SER A 201 -11.79 17.35 -2.67
CA SER A 201 -11.76 17.24 -1.20
C SER A 201 -12.98 17.87 -0.52
N ILE A 202 -13.70 18.75 -1.21
CA ILE A 202 -14.83 19.50 -0.63
C ILE A 202 -16.03 18.59 -0.31
N ASP A 203 -16.65 18.81 0.84
CA ASP A 203 -17.83 18.10 1.34
C ASP A 203 -19.10 18.98 1.40
N ASN A 204 -18.98 20.28 1.10
CA ASN A 204 -20.06 21.26 1.19
C ASN A 204 -20.34 21.95 -0.16
N LEU A 205 -21.62 21.98 -0.57
CA LEU A 205 -22.10 22.63 -1.80
C LEU A 205 -21.75 24.12 -1.90
N ASN A 206 -21.70 24.85 -0.77
CA ASN A 206 -21.36 26.27 -0.78
C ASN A 206 -19.89 26.48 -1.16
N THR A 207 -18.97 25.75 -0.50
CA THR A 207 -17.54 25.80 -0.81
C THR A 207 -17.28 25.30 -2.22
N LEU A 208 -18.00 24.25 -2.65
CA LEU A 208 -17.90 23.70 -4.00
C LEU A 208 -18.26 24.75 -5.07
N SER A 209 -19.29 25.56 -4.80
CA SER A 209 -19.72 26.63 -5.70
C SER A 209 -18.75 27.81 -5.72
N ILE A 210 -18.06 28.09 -4.62
CA ILE A 210 -17.00 29.10 -4.56
C ILE A 210 -15.83 28.68 -5.46
N VAL A 211 -15.31 27.46 -5.27
CA VAL A 211 -14.18 26.96 -6.07
C VAL A 211 -14.54 26.84 -7.56
N LYS A 212 -15.81 26.52 -7.88
CA LYS A 212 -16.29 26.56 -9.27
C LYS A 212 -16.22 27.97 -9.88
N ASN A 213 -16.57 29.01 -9.12
CA ASN A 213 -16.46 30.38 -9.62
C ASN A 213 -14.98 30.74 -9.88
N ASP A 214 -14.07 30.32 -8.99
CA ASP A 214 -12.63 30.53 -9.16
C ASP A 214 -12.08 29.79 -10.39
N GLN A 215 -12.45 28.52 -10.60
CA GLN A 215 -12.10 27.77 -11.82
C GLN A 215 -12.64 28.43 -13.10
N SER A 216 -13.88 28.94 -13.05
CA SER A 216 -14.49 29.60 -14.21
C SER A 216 -13.74 30.90 -14.54
N TYR A 217 -13.35 31.67 -13.53
CA TYR A 217 -12.53 32.85 -13.69
C TYR A 217 -11.16 32.52 -14.32
N LEU A 218 -10.49 31.45 -13.87
CA LEU A 218 -9.21 31.01 -14.43
C LEU A 218 -9.33 30.62 -15.90
N VAL A 219 -10.36 29.87 -16.27
CA VAL A 219 -10.59 29.46 -17.66
C VAL A 219 -10.95 30.65 -18.55
N GLU A 220 -11.71 31.63 -18.04
CA GLU A 220 -11.92 32.90 -18.75
C GLU A 220 -10.62 33.70 -18.92
N GLU A 221 -9.71 33.64 -17.95
CA GLU A 221 -8.40 34.29 -18.04
C GLU A 221 -7.50 33.60 -19.07
N LEU A 222 -7.48 32.27 -19.08
CA LEU A 222 -6.83 31.48 -20.13
C LEU A 222 -7.39 31.83 -21.51
N ALA A 223 -8.70 31.97 -21.66
CA ALA A 223 -9.34 32.39 -22.92
C ALA A 223 -8.86 33.77 -23.38
N ARG A 224 -8.76 34.73 -22.45
CA ARG A 224 -8.25 36.09 -22.74
C ARG A 224 -6.80 36.05 -23.18
N ASN A 225 -5.96 35.26 -22.50
CA ASN A 225 -4.54 35.11 -22.83
C ASN A 225 -4.36 34.42 -24.19
N MET A 226 -5.13 33.38 -24.48
CA MET A 226 -5.18 32.74 -25.81
C MET A 226 -5.48 33.74 -26.92
N ALA A 227 -6.50 34.59 -26.75
CA ALA A 227 -6.85 35.61 -27.74
C ALA A 227 -5.76 36.66 -27.98
N LEU A 228 -4.95 36.98 -26.95
CA LEU A 228 -3.80 37.90 -27.08
C LEU A 228 -2.62 37.26 -27.83
N MET A 229 -2.51 35.93 -27.78
CA MET A 229 -1.43 35.17 -28.40
C MET A 229 -1.75 34.68 -29.81
N GLU A 230 -3.03 34.53 -30.17
CA GLU A 230 -3.44 33.92 -31.44
C GLU A 230 -2.72 34.47 -32.67
N GLY A 231 -2.80 35.77 -32.91
CA GLY A 231 -2.15 36.38 -34.08
C GLY A 231 -0.61 36.26 -34.05
N PRO A 232 0.05 36.72 -32.96
CA PRO A 232 1.51 36.67 -32.85
C PRO A 232 2.11 35.26 -32.89
N VAL A 233 1.48 34.28 -32.23
CA VAL A 233 2.00 32.91 -32.17
C VAL A 233 1.73 32.19 -33.47
N LYS A 234 0.51 32.25 -34.06
CA LYS A 234 0.23 31.63 -35.37
C LYS A 234 1.13 32.15 -36.50
N ALA A 235 1.61 33.39 -36.40
CA ALA A 235 2.54 33.97 -37.36
C ALA A 235 3.96 33.38 -37.27
N LEU A 236 4.34 32.85 -36.09
CA LEU A 236 5.64 32.23 -35.83
C LEU A 236 5.56 30.71 -35.99
N ASP A 237 4.56 30.09 -35.37
CA ASP A 237 4.28 28.66 -35.42
C ASP A 237 2.76 28.41 -35.24
N GLU A 238 2.09 28.00 -36.32
CA GLU A 238 0.65 27.75 -36.34
C GLU A 238 0.28 26.45 -35.63
N ASP A 239 1.11 25.41 -35.75
CA ASP A 239 0.85 24.09 -35.17
C ASP A 239 0.90 24.16 -33.65
N LEU A 240 1.88 24.90 -33.11
CA LEU A 240 2.09 25.05 -31.69
C LEU A 240 0.94 25.81 -30.99
N PHE A 241 0.33 26.80 -31.67
CA PHE A 241 -0.88 27.44 -31.17
C PHE A 241 -2.10 26.51 -31.24
N ALA A 242 -2.22 25.71 -32.30
CA ALA A 242 -3.32 24.75 -32.46
C ALA A 242 -3.30 23.68 -31.36
N ASP A 243 -2.12 23.20 -30.96
CA ASP A 243 -1.96 22.27 -29.85
C ASP A 243 -2.42 22.90 -28.52
N LEU A 244 -1.98 24.13 -28.22
CA LEU A 244 -2.42 24.86 -27.03
C LEU A 244 -3.93 25.10 -27.01
N GLU A 245 -4.51 25.43 -28.17
CA GLU A 245 -5.96 25.61 -28.32
C GLU A 245 -6.72 24.32 -28.03
N SER A 246 -6.22 23.17 -28.50
CA SER A 246 -6.81 21.86 -28.22
C SER A 246 -6.82 21.55 -26.72
N TYR A 247 -5.70 21.74 -26.02
CA TYR A 247 -5.62 21.50 -24.58
C TYR A 247 -6.50 22.46 -23.78
N TYR A 248 -6.52 23.75 -24.17
CA TYR A 248 -7.42 24.74 -23.58
C TYR A 248 -8.90 24.34 -23.74
N GLN A 249 -9.33 23.89 -24.92
CA GLN A 249 -10.71 23.45 -25.15
C GLN A 249 -11.07 22.22 -24.32
N ALA A 250 -10.12 21.28 -24.14
CA ALA A 250 -10.31 20.14 -23.26
C ALA A 250 -10.53 20.57 -21.80
N LEU A 251 -9.71 21.52 -21.31
CA LEU A 251 -9.82 22.08 -19.96
C LEU A 251 -11.11 22.89 -19.77
N ASP A 252 -11.49 23.73 -20.73
CA ASP A 252 -12.75 24.48 -20.70
C ASP A 252 -13.95 23.53 -20.61
N LYS A 253 -13.94 22.43 -21.38
CA LYS A 253 -15.00 21.42 -21.30
C LYS A 253 -15.06 20.75 -19.92
N GLN A 254 -13.93 20.49 -19.27
CA GLN A 254 -13.90 19.90 -17.92
C GLN A 254 -14.41 20.87 -16.84
N VAL A 255 -14.32 22.18 -17.08
CA VAL A 255 -14.75 23.19 -16.12
C VAL A 255 -16.18 23.66 -16.38
N ASN A 256 -16.52 23.96 -17.63
CA ASN A 256 -17.78 24.59 -18.04
C ASN A 256 -18.76 23.65 -18.76
N GLY A 257 -18.35 22.41 -19.04
CA GLY A 257 -19.23 21.42 -19.67
C GLY A 257 -20.38 20.95 -18.78
N ALA A 258 -21.39 20.34 -19.40
CA ALA A 258 -22.56 19.77 -18.72
C ALA A 258 -22.22 18.58 -17.80
N GLN A 259 -21.08 17.93 -18.03
CA GLN A 259 -20.51 16.89 -17.18
C GLN A 259 -19.17 17.35 -16.58
N SER A 260 -19.06 18.64 -16.29
CA SER A 260 -17.86 19.21 -15.65
C SER A 260 -17.56 18.53 -14.31
N LEU A 261 -16.32 18.70 -13.86
CA LEU A 261 -15.87 18.23 -12.55
C LEU A 261 -16.82 18.70 -11.43
N TYR A 262 -17.26 19.96 -11.49
CA TYR A 262 -18.22 20.53 -10.55
C TYR A 262 -19.58 19.82 -10.56
N GLU A 263 -20.20 19.60 -11.72
CA GLU A 263 -21.54 18.99 -11.77
C GLU A 263 -21.51 17.52 -11.31
N ASN A 264 -20.45 16.78 -11.64
CA ASN A 264 -20.26 15.43 -11.15
C ASN A 264 -19.96 15.40 -9.64
N LYS A 265 -19.16 16.34 -9.13
CA LYS A 265 -18.88 16.45 -7.69
C LYS A 265 -20.11 16.83 -6.90
N LYS A 266 -20.93 17.75 -7.41
CA LYS A 266 -22.24 18.11 -6.86
C LYS A 266 -23.19 16.92 -6.84
N SER A 267 -23.23 16.15 -7.93
CA SER A 267 -24.01 14.92 -8.01
C SER A 267 -23.54 13.88 -6.98
N LEU A 268 -22.22 13.77 -6.74
CA LEU A 268 -21.65 12.90 -5.72
C LEU A 268 -22.08 13.33 -4.31
N LEU A 269 -22.03 14.62 -3.99
CA LEU A 269 -22.49 15.12 -2.69
C LEU A 269 -23.98 14.85 -2.47
N ASN A 270 -24.80 15.01 -3.50
CA ASN A 270 -26.23 14.68 -3.43
C ASN A 270 -26.45 13.17 -3.22
N ALA A 271 -25.71 12.31 -3.93
CA ALA A 271 -25.78 10.86 -3.74
C ALA A 271 -25.35 10.44 -2.32
N LEU A 272 -24.33 11.09 -1.76
CA LEU A 272 -23.90 10.87 -0.38
C LEU A 272 -24.95 11.28 0.66
N ASP A 273 -25.69 12.37 0.41
CA ASP A 273 -26.79 12.78 1.29
C ASP A 273 -27.99 11.83 1.19
N MET A 274 -28.35 11.44 -0.04
CA MET A 274 -29.43 10.50 -0.32
C MET A 274 -29.18 9.13 0.31
N THR A 275 -27.98 8.56 0.10
CA THR A 275 -27.61 7.26 0.69
C THR A 275 -27.66 7.27 2.22
N ARG A 276 -27.28 8.39 2.88
CA ARG A 276 -27.42 8.52 4.34
C ARG A 276 -28.89 8.54 4.77
N LYS A 277 -29.70 9.33 4.06
CA LYS A 277 -31.14 9.44 4.33
C LYS A 277 -31.85 8.10 4.13
N GLU A 278 -31.54 7.40 3.05
CA GLU A 278 -32.15 6.12 2.70
C GLU A 278 -31.73 5.01 3.67
N LEU A 279 -30.48 5.03 4.15
CA LEU A 279 -30.04 4.17 5.24
C LEU A 279 -30.85 4.46 6.51
N GLN A 280 -31.00 5.73 6.89
CA GLN A 280 -31.79 6.12 8.06
C GLN A 280 -33.26 5.70 7.94
N ASP A 281 -33.88 5.90 6.77
CA ASP A 281 -35.25 5.48 6.48
C ASP A 281 -35.38 3.94 6.56
N SER A 282 -34.38 3.21 6.05
CA SER A 282 -34.29 1.75 6.15
C SER A 282 -34.15 1.26 7.60
N GLU A 283 -33.33 1.94 8.41
CA GLU A 283 -33.15 1.62 9.83
C GLU A 283 -34.43 1.90 10.63
N GLN A 284 -35.12 3.01 10.38
CA GLN A 284 -36.42 3.31 10.98
C GLN A 284 -37.47 2.26 10.58
N ALA A 285 -37.53 1.87 9.30
CA ALA A 285 -38.42 0.83 8.83
C ALA A 285 -38.10 -0.54 9.46
N THR A 286 -36.81 -0.84 9.68
CA THR A 286 -36.36 -2.06 10.37
C THR A 286 -36.80 -2.07 11.83
N GLN A 287 -36.58 -0.99 12.58
CA GLN A 287 -37.02 -0.89 13.97
C GLN A 287 -38.54 -1.00 14.09
N GLY A 288 -39.29 -0.36 13.19
CA GLY A 288 -40.75 -0.47 13.12
C GLY A 288 -41.21 -1.90 12.83
N ALA A 289 -40.58 -2.58 11.87
CA ALA A 289 -40.92 -3.96 11.51
C ALA A 289 -40.57 -4.96 12.62
N ILE A 290 -39.40 -4.83 13.25
CA ILE A 290 -39.01 -5.67 14.39
C ILE A 290 -39.99 -5.49 15.55
N LYS A 291 -40.36 -4.25 15.88
CA LYS A 291 -41.36 -3.98 16.93
C LYS A 291 -42.71 -4.63 16.62
N GLN A 292 -43.18 -4.55 15.38
CA GLN A 292 -44.43 -5.20 14.97
C GLN A 292 -44.33 -6.73 14.99
N LEU A 293 -43.16 -7.29 14.66
CA LEU A 293 -42.89 -8.72 14.79
C LEU A 293 -42.84 -9.16 16.26
N ASP A 294 -42.27 -8.36 17.16
CA ASP A 294 -42.28 -8.60 18.60
C ASP A 294 -43.71 -8.53 19.17
N GLU A 295 -44.52 -7.55 18.75
CA GLU A 295 -45.94 -7.47 19.10
C GLU A 295 -46.71 -8.71 18.59
N LEU A 296 -46.43 -9.18 17.38
CA LEU A 296 -47.02 -10.39 16.82
C LEU A 296 -46.56 -11.65 17.58
N LEU A 297 -45.28 -11.74 17.95
CA LEU A 297 -44.74 -12.83 18.77
C LEU A 297 -45.36 -12.84 20.17
N ASP A 298 -45.56 -11.69 20.80
CA ASP A 298 -46.24 -11.57 22.10
C ASP A 298 -47.71 -11.98 21.98
N GLU A 299 -48.41 -11.52 20.94
CA GLU A 299 -49.79 -11.94 20.65
C GLU A 299 -49.90 -13.44 20.39
N ALA A 300 -49.00 -14.02 19.60
CA ALA A 300 -48.96 -15.45 19.32
C ALA A 300 -48.62 -16.27 20.58
N SER A 301 -47.72 -15.75 21.43
CA SER A 301 -47.37 -16.33 22.73
C SER A 301 -48.53 -16.27 23.71
N GLN A 302 -49.29 -15.17 23.73
CA GLN A 302 -50.45 -15.01 24.58
C GLN A 302 -51.60 -15.93 24.13
N VAL A 303 -51.79 -16.11 22.81
CA VAL A 303 -52.71 -17.12 22.28
C VAL A 303 -52.26 -18.53 22.69
N ALA A 304 -50.96 -18.84 22.59
CA ALA A 304 -50.40 -20.11 23.03
C ALA A 304 -50.60 -20.34 24.54
N PHE A 305 -50.37 -19.32 25.36
CA PHE A 305 -50.53 -19.36 26.82
C PHE A 305 -51.98 -19.54 27.24
N ASN A 306 -52.92 -18.81 26.62
CA ASN A 306 -54.35 -18.95 26.87
C ASN A 306 -54.86 -20.34 26.46
N LEU A 307 -54.39 -20.88 25.34
CA LEU A 307 -54.68 -22.26 24.91
C LEU A 307 -54.10 -23.28 25.90
N GLN A 308 -52.89 -23.08 26.39
CA GLN A 308 -52.24 -23.96 27.36
C GLN A 308 -52.91 -23.91 28.75
N GLN A 309 -53.41 -22.74 29.16
CA GLN A 309 -54.18 -22.57 30.39
C GLN A 309 -55.56 -23.24 30.29
N GLY A 310 -56.23 -23.10 29.14
CA GLY A 310 -57.47 -23.83 28.84
C GLY A 310 -57.30 -25.35 28.88
N VAL A 311 -56.20 -25.88 28.32
CA VAL A 311 -55.84 -27.30 28.43
C VAL A 311 -55.61 -27.71 29.89
N ARG A 312 -54.98 -26.87 30.73
CA ARG A 312 -54.79 -27.15 32.17
C ARG A 312 -56.12 -27.17 32.95
N GLU A 313 -57.07 -26.29 32.63
CA GLU A 313 -58.40 -26.27 33.25
C GLU A 313 -59.26 -27.48 32.82
N ASP A 314 -59.18 -27.89 31.55
CA ASP A 314 -59.80 -29.12 31.03
C ASP A 314 -59.20 -30.39 31.67
N VAL A 315 -57.88 -30.41 31.87
CA VAL A 315 -57.18 -31.51 32.55
C VAL A 315 -57.55 -31.57 34.03
N ASN A 316 -57.61 -30.43 34.75
CA ASN A 316 -57.96 -30.44 36.18
C ASN A 316 -59.41 -30.84 36.45
N SER A 317 -60.35 -30.43 35.59
CA SER A 317 -61.75 -30.83 35.69
C SER A 317 -61.99 -32.28 35.23
N ALA A 318 -61.17 -32.81 34.30
CA ALA A 318 -61.13 -34.25 34.00
C ALA A 318 -60.53 -35.08 35.16
N ASN A 319 -59.55 -34.53 35.88
CA ASN A 319 -58.93 -35.19 37.02
C ASN A 319 -59.94 -35.40 38.17
N LEU A 320 -60.74 -34.39 38.52
CA LEU A 320 -61.71 -34.48 39.63
C LEU A 320 -62.74 -35.62 39.46
N TRP A 321 -63.28 -35.80 38.25
CA TRP A 321 -64.23 -36.88 37.94
C TRP A 321 -63.57 -38.25 37.80
N THR A 322 -62.31 -38.28 37.35
CA THR A 322 -61.49 -39.51 37.31
C THR A 322 -61.18 -39.99 38.73
N TRP A 323 -60.86 -39.09 39.67
CA TRP A 323 -60.63 -39.43 41.09
C TRP A 323 -61.86 -40.02 41.79
N VAL A 324 -63.06 -39.50 41.53
CA VAL A 324 -64.32 -40.05 42.10
C VAL A 324 -64.61 -41.47 41.61
N GLY A 325 -64.38 -41.76 40.31
CA GLY A 325 -64.48 -43.11 39.76
C GLY A 325 -63.38 -44.05 40.24
N MET A 326 -62.17 -43.52 40.40
CA MET A 326 -61.00 -44.27 40.87
C MET A 326 -61.14 -44.68 42.34
N ILE A 327 -61.73 -43.87 43.22
CA ILE A 327 -61.95 -44.24 44.64
C ILE A 327 -62.88 -45.46 44.77
N VAL A 328 -63.94 -45.53 43.96
CA VAL A 328 -64.90 -46.65 43.97
C VAL A 328 -64.29 -47.92 43.37
N ALA A 329 -63.52 -47.80 42.30
CA ALA A 329 -62.77 -48.92 41.72
C ALA A 329 -61.63 -49.41 42.64
N THR A 330 -60.98 -48.48 43.36
CA THR A 330 -59.87 -48.75 44.30
C THR A 330 -60.36 -49.51 45.52
N LEU A 331 -61.53 -49.19 46.06
CA LEU A 331 -62.11 -49.92 47.19
C LEU A 331 -62.36 -51.41 46.87
N MET A 332 -62.77 -51.72 45.63
CA MET A 332 -62.91 -53.10 45.14
C MET A 332 -61.57 -53.74 44.77
N ALA A 333 -60.65 -52.97 44.18
CA ALA A 333 -59.29 -53.43 43.87
C ALA A 333 -58.49 -53.74 45.14
N VAL A 334 -58.67 -53.01 46.25
CA VAL A 334 -57.98 -53.22 47.54
C VAL A 334 -58.29 -54.60 48.12
N VAL A 335 -59.51 -55.13 47.92
CA VAL A 335 -59.90 -56.47 48.38
C VAL A 335 -59.23 -57.58 47.55
N VAL A 336 -59.16 -57.40 46.24
CA VAL A 336 -58.43 -58.32 45.32
C VAL A 336 -56.92 -58.20 45.47
N ALA A 337 -56.43 -56.99 45.73
CA ALA A 337 -55.04 -56.65 45.95
C ALA A 337 -54.55 -57.22 47.27
N TYR A 338 -55.31 -57.18 48.36
CA TYR A 338 -54.88 -57.74 49.65
C TYR A 338 -54.44 -59.22 49.55
N ILE A 339 -55.13 -60.00 48.72
CA ILE A 339 -54.82 -61.42 48.46
C ILE A 339 -53.60 -61.57 47.53
N THR A 340 -53.38 -60.64 46.61
CA THR A 340 -52.29 -60.67 45.62
C THR A 340 -50.97 -60.07 46.16
N VAL A 341 -51.09 -59.03 46.99
CA VAL A 341 -50.03 -58.22 47.60
C VAL A 341 -49.15 -59.09 48.50
N ASN A 342 -49.73 -59.96 49.32
CA ASN A 342 -48.95 -60.76 50.26
C ASN A 342 -48.05 -61.83 49.58
N LEU A 343 -48.30 -62.11 48.29
CA LEU A 343 -47.54 -63.08 47.48
C LEU A 343 -46.55 -62.42 46.49
N ILE A 344 -46.68 -61.10 46.24
CA ILE A 344 -45.82 -60.31 45.34
C ILE A 344 -44.88 -59.34 46.11
N THR A 345 -45.27 -58.87 47.30
CA THR A 345 -44.53 -57.82 48.03
C THR A 345 -43.13 -58.24 48.50
N LYS A 346 -42.91 -59.51 48.83
CA LYS A 346 -41.59 -59.98 49.32
C LYS A 346 -40.46 -59.81 48.28
N PRO A 347 -40.57 -60.31 47.04
CA PRO A 347 -39.53 -60.10 46.03
C PRO A 347 -39.41 -58.64 45.54
N LEU A 348 -40.51 -57.87 45.44
CA LEU A 348 -40.47 -56.45 45.04
C LEU A 348 -39.82 -55.54 46.09
N THR A 349 -39.95 -55.85 47.39
CA THR A 349 -39.33 -55.06 48.46
C THR A 349 -37.80 -55.07 48.32
N GLU A 350 -37.22 -56.19 47.91
CA GLU A 350 -35.78 -56.33 47.74
C GLU A 350 -35.26 -55.59 46.50
N VAL A 351 -35.99 -55.68 45.37
CA VAL A 351 -35.71 -54.87 44.16
C VAL A 351 -35.80 -53.37 44.46
N ASN A 352 -36.84 -52.94 45.17
CA ASN A 352 -37.03 -51.53 45.53
C ASN A 352 -35.96 -51.05 46.53
N ARG A 353 -35.52 -51.90 47.46
CA ARG A 353 -34.42 -51.60 48.40
C ARG A 353 -33.12 -51.30 47.66
N VAL A 354 -32.73 -52.15 46.70
CA VAL A 354 -31.50 -51.95 45.92
C VAL A 354 -31.63 -50.74 44.99
N LEU A 355 -32.76 -50.56 44.31
CA LEU A 355 -32.99 -49.38 43.47
C LEU A 355 -33.01 -48.08 44.27
N THR A 356 -33.48 -48.08 45.53
CA THR A 356 -33.42 -46.91 46.42
C THR A 356 -31.97 -46.56 46.79
N ILE A 357 -31.10 -47.57 46.96
CA ILE A 357 -29.67 -47.36 47.23
C ILE A 357 -28.96 -46.82 45.98
N VAL A 358 -29.26 -47.38 44.81
CA VAL A 358 -28.78 -46.94 43.49
C VAL A 358 -29.22 -45.51 43.17
N ALA A 359 -30.47 -45.15 43.44
CA ALA A 359 -31.00 -43.79 43.25
C ALA A 359 -30.37 -42.75 44.19
N ARG A 360 -29.78 -43.19 45.31
CA ARG A 360 -28.97 -42.35 46.21
C ARG A 360 -27.50 -42.27 45.82
N GLY A 361 -27.13 -42.92 44.71
CA GLY A 361 -25.81 -42.83 44.09
C GLY A 361 -24.87 -43.99 44.38
N ASP A 362 -25.28 -45.05 45.10
CA ASP A 362 -24.43 -46.23 45.35
C ASP A 362 -24.72 -47.35 44.34
N MET A 363 -23.86 -47.43 43.32
CA MET A 363 -23.91 -48.39 42.22
C MET A 363 -23.14 -49.69 42.51
N THR A 364 -22.65 -49.89 43.75
CA THR A 364 -21.89 -51.09 44.14
C THR A 364 -22.77 -52.29 44.51
N GLN A 365 -24.08 -52.09 44.63
CA GLN A 365 -25.05 -53.11 45.02
C GLN A 365 -25.53 -53.93 43.83
N ARG A 366 -25.82 -55.22 44.05
CA ARG A 366 -26.32 -56.15 43.04
C ARG A 366 -27.54 -56.90 43.56
N LEU A 367 -28.54 -57.10 42.69
CA LEU A 367 -29.72 -57.91 42.97
C LEU A 367 -29.44 -59.40 42.76
N ASP A 368 -30.01 -60.26 43.62
CA ASP A 368 -30.01 -61.71 43.42
C ASP A 368 -30.88 -62.06 42.21
N ASP A 369 -30.25 -62.66 41.20
CA ASP A 369 -30.83 -63.00 39.90
C ASP A 369 -31.07 -64.50 39.70
N SER A 370 -31.01 -65.29 40.79
CA SER A 370 -31.12 -66.75 40.78
C SER A 370 -32.54 -67.30 40.52
N ALA A 371 -33.58 -66.48 40.66
CA ALA A 371 -34.98 -66.87 40.43
C ALA A 371 -35.28 -67.11 38.93
N LYS A 372 -36.16 -68.09 38.66
CA LYS A 372 -36.59 -68.48 37.29
C LYS A 372 -38.02 -68.01 36.94
N ASP A 373 -38.58 -67.15 37.78
CA ASP A 373 -39.87 -66.49 37.58
C ASP A 373 -39.66 -65.05 37.09
N GLU A 374 -40.76 -64.32 36.95
CA GLU A 374 -40.81 -62.95 36.46
C GLU A 374 -39.95 -61.97 37.30
N PHE A 375 -39.64 -62.29 38.56
CA PHE A 375 -38.80 -61.45 39.42
C PHE A 375 -37.30 -61.68 39.20
N GLY A 376 -36.89 -62.89 38.80
CA GLY A 376 -35.50 -63.14 38.41
C GLY A 376 -35.09 -62.46 37.10
N GLU A 377 -36.01 -62.30 36.16
CA GLU A 377 -35.79 -61.52 34.93
C GLU A 377 -35.70 -60.00 35.19
N LEU A 378 -36.49 -59.50 36.14
CA LEU A 378 -36.43 -58.13 36.63
C LEU A 378 -35.07 -57.82 37.29
N SER A 379 -34.59 -58.70 38.18
CA SER A 379 -33.26 -58.56 38.81
C SER A 379 -32.12 -58.49 37.79
N ARG A 380 -32.15 -59.32 36.72
CA ARG A 380 -31.14 -59.29 35.65
C ARG A 380 -31.14 -57.95 34.90
N SER A 381 -32.33 -57.47 34.53
CA SER A 381 -32.47 -56.20 33.81
C SER A 381 -32.01 -55.01 34.66
N CYS A 382 -32.30 -55.01 35.96
CA CYS A 382 -31.81 -53.99 36.90
C CYS A 382 -30.27 -54.04 37.05
N ASN A 383 -29.68 -55.24 37.14
CA ASN A 383 -28.22 -55.38 37.20
C ASN A 383 -27.54 -54.84 35.93
N THR A 384 -28.09 -55.09 34.73
CA THR A 384 -27.58 -54.52 33.48
C THR A 384 -27.62 -52.99 33.48
N LEU A 385 -28.72 -52.39 33.95
CA LEU A 385 -28.83 -50.93 34.08
C LEU A 385 -27.78 -50.35 35.05
N ILE A 386 -27.59 -50.98 36.21
CA ILE A 386 -26.56 -50.55 37.19
C ILE A 386 -25.16 -50.64 36.57
N THR A 387 -24.85 -51.71 35.84
CA THR A 387 -23.57 -51.83 35.12
C THR A 387 -23.38 -50.74 34.07
N SER A 388 -24.38 -50.47 33.23
CA SER A 388 -24.29 -49.41 32.21
C SER A 388 -24.15 -48.02 32.83
N LEU A 389 -24.86 -47.71 33.93
CA LEU A 389 -24.69 -46.45 34.66
C LEU A 389 -23.29 -46.32 35.26
N ARG A 390 -22.76 -47.40 35.83
CA ARG A 390 -21.39 -47.45 36.36
C ARG A 390 -20.34 -47.20 35.27
N GLU A 391 -20.46 -47.84 34.12
CA GLU A 391 -19.57 -47.63 32.97
C GLU A 391 -19.64 -46.20 32.44
N LEU A 392 -20.84 -45.62 32.34
CA LEU A 392 -21.03 -44.22 31.93
C LEU A 392 -20.39 -43.25 32.93
N ILE A 393 -20.62 -43.41 34.23
CA ILE A 393 -20.04 -42.60 35.30
C ILE A 393 -18.50 -42.68 35.27
N THR A 394 -17.95 -43.89 35.16
CA THR A 394 -16.50 -44.12 35.05
C THR A 394 -15.93 -43.46 33.80
N GLY A 395 -16.65 -43.55 32.67
CA GLY A 395 -16.28 -42.91 31.42
C GLY A 395 -16.31 -41.38 31.49
N ILE A 396 -17.27 -40.78 32.20
CA ILE A 396 -17.34 -39.33 32.42
C ILE A 396 -16.17 -38.87 33.28
N VAL A 397 -15.89 -39.53 34.42
CA VAL A 397 -14.76 -39.18 35.29
C VAL A 397 -13.44 -39.20 34.50
N SER A 398 -13.18 -40.28 33.74
CA SER A 398 -11.96 -40.39 32.94
C SER A 398 -11.84 -39.30 31.86
N ARG A 399 -12.93 -38.96 31.17
CA ARG A 399 -12.93 -37.94 30.11
C ARG A 399 -12.82 -36.53 30.69
N SER A 400 -13.45 -36.25 31.83
CA SER A 400 -13.30 -34.98 32.55
C SER A 400 -11.87 -34.75 33.02
N THR A 401 -11.19 -35.78 33.55
CA THR A 401 -9.77 -35.68 33.91
C THR A 401 -8.88 -35.42 32.70
N GLN A 402 -9.14 -36.08 31.57
CA GLN A 402 -8.42 -35.82 30.32
C GLN A 402 -8.66 -34.40 29.80
N LEU A 403 -9.90 -33.90 29.89
CA LEU A 403 -10.27 -32.56 29.47
C LEU A 403 -9.63 -31.47 30.34
N ALA A 404 -9.55 -31.69 31.65
CA ALA A 404 -8.85 -30.80 32.57
C ALA A 404 -7.36 -30.73 32.23
N ALA A 405 -6.71 -31.88 32.04
CA ALA A 405 -5.29 -31.94 31.67
C ALA A 405 -5.00 -31.27 30.32
N ALA A 406 -5.83 -31.51 29.30
CA ALA A 406 -5.68 -30.88 27.98
C ALA A 406 -5.89 -29.35 28.04
N SER A 407 -6.80 -28.89 28.91
CA SER A 407 -7.02 -27.46 29.14
C SER A 407 -5.83 -26.80 29.87
N GLU A 408 -5.23 -27.48 30.85
CA GLU A 408 -4.01 -27.02 31.51
C GLU A 408 -2.82 -26.95 30.54
N GLU A 409 -2.65 -27.96 29.69
CA GLU A 409 -1.64 -27.97 28.63
C GLU A 409 -1.84 -26.82 27.63
N THR A 410 -3.09 -26.58 27.21
CA THR A 410 -3.43 -25.45 26.33
C THR A 410 -3.11 -24.11 26.98
N SER A 411 -3.40 -23.95 28.28
CA SER A 411 -3.07 -22.74 29.04
C SER A 411 -1.56 -22.51 29.14
N ALA A 412 -0.78 -23.57 29.35
CA ALA A 412 0.69 -23.51 29.37
C ALA A 412 1.27 -23.09 28.01
N ILE A 413 0.83 -23.74 26.91
CA ILE A 413 1.25 -23.40 25.53
C ILE A 413 0.87 -21.95 25.19
N THR A 414 -0.30 -21.50 25.63
CA THR A 414 -0.77 -20.14 25.39
C THR A 414 0.07 -19.09 26.14
N THR A 415 0.53 -19.43 27.35
CA THR A 415 1.45 -18.59 28.12
C THR A 415 2.81 -18.48 27.43
N GLU A 416 3.34 -19.60 26.94
CA GLU A 416 4.58 -19.63 26.15
C GLU A 416 4.45 -18.81 24.87
N SER A 417 3.33 -18.98 24.14
CA SER A 417 3.02 -18.22 22.93
C SER A 417 2.95 -16.71 23.21
N SER A 418 2.32 -16.31 24.31
CA SER A 418 2.28 -14.89 24.73
C SER A 418 3.67 -14.33 24.99
N GLN A 419 4.58 -15.11 25.57
CA GLN A 419 5.97 -14.69 25.77
C GLN A 419 6.73 -14.61 24.45
N ALA A 420 6.52 -15.55 23.52
CA ALA A 420 7.11 -15.53 22.20
C ALA A 420 6.68 -14.29 21.40
N ILE A 421 5.40 -13.91 21.48
CA ILE A 421 4.85 -12.71 20.82
C ILE A 421 5.50 -11.44 21.37
N ARG A 422 5.72 -11.33 22.70
CA ARG A 422 6.44 -10.19 23.29
C ARG A 422 7.88 -10.09 22.78
N ASN A 423 8.57 -11.22 22.68
CA ASN A 423 9.93 -11.25 22.13
C ASN A 423 9.93 -10.84 20.65
N GLN A 424 8.93 -11.28 19.87
CA GLN A 424 8.76 -10.90 18.47
C GLN A 424 8.50 -9.39 18.33
N GLN A 425 7.65 -8.79 19.16
CA GLN A 425 7.42 -7.34 19.17
C GLN A 425 8.72 -6.56 19.38
N ALA A 426 9.55 -6.98 20.35
CA ALA A 426 10.85 -6.34 20.60
C ALA A 426 11.81 -6.47 19.40
N GLN A 427 11.81 -7.61 18.70
CA GLN A 427 12.62 -7.79 17.48
C GLN A 427 12.12 -6.92 16.32
N VAL A 428 10.81 -6.77 16.18
CA VAL A 428 10.18 -5.92 15.15
C VAL A 428 10.48 -4.45 15.42
N GLU A 429 10.45 -4.00 16.67
CA GLU A 429 10.81 -2.63 17.06
C GLU A 429 12.30 -2.32 16.76
N GLN A 430 13.19 -3.28 17.01
CA GLN A 430 14.59 -3.18 16.61
C GLN A 430 14.75 -3.11 15.08
N ALA A 431 14.00 -3.94 14.33
CA ALA A 431 14.01 -3.91 12.88
C ALA A 431 13.48 -2.58 12.31
N ALA A 432 12.44 -2.00 12.94
CA ALA A 432 11.88 -0.70 12.56
C ALA A 432 12.90 0.42 12.78
N THR A 433 13.61 0.38 13.90
CA THR A 433 14.72 1.31 14.18
C THR A 433 15.83 1.19 13.14
N ALA A 434 16.25 -0.04 12.83
CA ALA A 434 17.28 -0.29 11.81
C ALA A 434 16.83 0.17 10.41
N THR A 435 15.55 -0.01 10.07
CA THR A 435 14.97 0.43 8.79
C THR A 435 14.92 1.95 8.69
N THR A 436 14.56 2.64 9.79
CA THR A 436 14.61 4.10 9.87
C THR A 436 16.03 4.61 9.68
N GLN A 437 17.00 3.97 10.34
CA GLN A 437 18.41 4.32 10.18
C GLN A 437 18.88 4.06 8.75
N MET A 438 18.47 2.95 8.13
CA MET A 438 18.77 2.62 6.73
C MET A 438 18.25 3.70 5.78
N SER A 439 16.99 4.12 5.92
CA SER A 439 16.40 5.21 5.14
C SER A 439 17.19 6.51 5.27
N SER A 440 17.57 6.88 6.50
CA SER A 440 18.40 8.06 6.75
C SER A 440 19.80 7.93 6.11
N THR A 441 20.42 6.76 6.17
CA THR A 441 21.73 6.54 5.54
C THR A 441 21.66 6.56 4.02
N SER A 442 20.61 5.97 3.41
CA SER A 442 20.41 6.00 1.96
C SER A 442 20.17 7.43 1.47
N HIS A 443 19.41 8.25 2.19
CA HIS A 443 19.29 9.68 1.91
C HIS A 443 20.66 10.40 1.99
N GLY A 444 21.47 10.07 3.00
CA GLY A 444 22.83 10.61 3.12
C GLY A 444 23.75 10.22 1.96
N VAL A 445 23.66 8.98 1.48
CA VAL A 445 24.41 8.46 0.32
C VAL A 445 23.94 9.13 -0.97
N SER A 446 22.63 9.28 -1.18
CA SER A 446 22.05 10.00 -2.33
C SER A 446 22.56 11.44 -2.41
N ASN A 447 22.54 12.17 -1.29
CA ASN A 447 23.11 13.52 -1.20
C ASN A 447 24.61 13.54 -1.50
N SER A 448 25.36 12.57 -0.97
CA SER A 448 26.82 12.49 -1.21
C SER A 448 27.14 12.21 -2.67
N ALA A 449 26.35 11.35 -3.32
CA ALA A 449 26.47 11.06 -4.75
C ALA A 449 26.13 12.28 -5.60
N HIS A 450 25.07 13.03 -5.24
CA HIS A 450 24.72 14.29 -5.90
C HIS A 450 25.83 15.33 -5.76
N GLN A 451 26.44 15.45 -4.57
CA GLN A 451 27.57 16.36 -4.37
C GLN A 451 28.80 15.91 -5.18
N ALA A 452 29.07 14.61 -5.26
CA ALA A 452 30.14 14.07 -6.10
C ALA A 452 29.91 14.39 -7.59
N LEU A 453 28.67 14.27 -8.10
CA LEU A 453 28.32 14.65 -9.48
C LEU A 453 28.62 16.13 -9.76
N LEU A 454 28.34 17.02 -8.82
CA LEU A 454 28.66 18.46 -8.95
C LEU A 454 30.18 18.71 -8.98
N GLU A 455 30.95 18.04 -8.13
CA GLU A 455 32.42 18.15 -8.14
C GLU A 455 33.04 17.57 -9.41
N ILE A 456 32.53 16.43 -9.88
CA ILE A 456 32.93 15.79 -11.14
C ILE A 456 32.67 16.72 -12.33
N LYS A 457 31.49 17.37 -12.39
CA LYS A 457 31.16 18.35 -13.42
C LYS A 457 32.11 19.55 -13.42
N ASN A 458 32.54 20.00 -12.24
CA ASN A 458 33.55 21.05 -12.12
C ASN A 458 34.93 20.57 -12.60
N ALA A 459 35.31 19.34 -12.25
CA ALA A 459 36.57 18.74 -12.70
C ALA A 459 36.62 18.57 -14.23
N ASP A 460 35.52 18.16 -14.85
CA ASP A 460 35.39 18.05 -16.31
C ASP A 460 35.58 19.41 -16.99
N LYS A 461 34.92 20.45 -16.47
CA LYS A 461 35.07 21.83 -16.96
C LYS A 461 36.50 22.35 -16.83
N GLU A 462 37.19 22.06 -15.73
CA GLU A 462 38.59 22.44 -15.54
C GLU A 462 39.52 21.65 -16.47
N ALA A 463 39.26 20.36 -16.71
CA ALA A 463 40.03 19.55 -17.65
C ALA A 463 39.93 20.12 -19.09
N GLU A 464 38.73 20.48 -19.55
CA GLU A 464 38.53 21.12 -20.85
C GLU A 464 39.19 22.50 -20.93
N ARG A 465 39.18 23.28 -19.84
CA ARG A 465 39.91 24.55 -19.77
C ARG A 465 41.42 24.34 -19.91
N VAL A 466 42.00 23.35 -19.22
CA VAL A 466 43.44 23.06 -19.28
C VAL A 466 43.83 22.52 -20.66
N LYS A 467 42.98 21.72 -21.30
CA LYS A 467 43.16 21.25 -22.67
C LYS A 467 43.24 22.42 -23.67
N GLY A 468 42.36 23.41 -23.53
CA GLY A 468 42.43 24.66 -24.31
C GLY A 468 43.77 25.40 -24.13
N ILE A 469 44.23 25.56 -22.87
CA ILE A 469 45.52 26.21 -22.55
C ILE A 469 46.69 25.43 -23.17
N SER A 470 46.66 24.09 -23.10
CA SER A 470 47.72 23.24 -23.65
C SER A 470 47.81 23.36 -25.17
N TYR A 471 46.65 23.45 -25.86
CA TYR A 471 46.58 23.70 -27.30
C TYR A 471 47.16 25.06 -27.69
N GLU A 472 46.81 26.13 -26.96
CA GLU A 472 47.35 27.46 -27.18
C GLU A 472 48.88 27.52 -26.94
N ASN A 473 49.35 26.84 -25.90
CA ASN A 473 50.77 26.74 -25.58
C ASN A 473 51.54 26.02 -26.69
N LYS A 474 51.01 24.90 -27.20
CA LYS A 474 51.58 24.21 -28.37
C LYS A 474 51.73 25.16 -29.56
N HIS A 475 50.67 25.89 -29.90
CA HIS A 475 50.71 26.83 -31.03
C HIS A 475 51.75 27.94 -30.83
N THR A 476 51.86 28.47 -29.61
CA THR A 476 52.85 29.49 -29.25
C THR A 476 54.28 28.97 -29.38
N ILE A 477 54.54 27.74 -28.94
CA ILE A 477 55.86 27.11 -29.05
C ILE A 477 56.21 26.80 -30.51
N GLU A 478 55.26 26.35 -31.32
CA GLU A 478 55.47 26.15 -32.76
C GLU A 478 55.80 27.47 -33.46
N GLN A 479 55.19 28.58 -33.06
CA GLN A 479 55.53 29.91 -33.55
C GLN A 479 56.95 30.31 -33.12
N LEU A 480 57.31 30.12 -31.84
CA LEU A 480 58.66 30.38 -31.35
C LEU A 480 59.71 29.58 -32.11
N ALA A 481 59.45 28.30 -32.40
CA ALA A 481 60.35 27.46 -33.19
C ALA A 481 60.60 28.04 -34.59
N ARG A 482 59.56 28.58 -35.25
CA ARG A 482 59.68 29.26 -36.55
C ARG A 482 60.50 30.55 -36.45
N GLU A 483 60.26 31.37 -35.42
CA GLU A 483 61.00 32.62 -35.20
C GLU A 483 62.49 32.36 -34.91
N VAL A 484 62.80 31.32 -34.13
CA VAL A 484 64.19 30.90 -33.86
C VAL A 484 64.89 30.40 -35.14
N ASP A 485 64.18 29.65 -35.99
CA ASP A 485 64.69 29.18 -37.27
C ASP A 485 65.01 30.34 -38.23
N GLU A 486 64.12 31.34 -38.29
CA GLU A 486 64.33 32.56 -39.07
C GLU A 486 65.53 33.36 -38.54
N ALA A 487 65.63 33.55 -37.23
CA ALA A 487 66.78 34.23 -36.61
C ALA A 487 68.10 33.49 -36.88
N SER A 488 68.08 32.15 -36.88
CA SER A 488 69.24 31.32 -37.21
C SER A 488 69.70 31.54 -38.65
N SER A 489 68.76 31.65 -39.59
CA SER A 489 69.05 31.97 -40.99
C SER A 489 69.72 33.33 -41.15
N VAL A 490 69.24 34.36 -40.43
CA VAL A 490 69.81 35.72 -40.46
C VAL A 490 71.23 35.74 -39.89
N ILE A 491 71.48 35.08 -38.75
CA ILE A 491 72.82 35.02 -38.16
C ILE A 491 73.78 34.22 -39.04
N ASN A 492 73.32 33.12 -39.64
CA ASN A 492 74.14 32.36 -40.59
C ASN A 492 74.52 33.20 -41.81
N LYS A 493 73.61 34.06 -42.28
CA LYS A 493 73.91 35.02 -43.34
C LYS A 493 74.96 36.04 -42.89
N LEU A 494 74.87 36.57 -41.66
CA LEU A 494 75.88 37.45 -41.07
C LEU A 494 77.26 36.76 -40.97
N HIS A 495 77.30 35.48 -40.60
CA HIS A 495 78.54 34.70 -40.55
C HIS A 495 79.19 34.60 -41.94
N GLN A 496 78.42 34.32 -43.00
CA GLN A 496 78.90 34.29 -44.39
C GLN A 496 79.39 35.66 -44.88
N ASP A 497 78.66 36.73 -44.57
CA ASP A 497 79.04 38.08 -44.97
C ASP A 497 80.32 38.53 -44.23
N SER A 498 80.48 38.15 -42.95
CA SER A 498 81.70 38.39 -42.17
C SER A 498 82.91 37.60 -42.70
N ALA A 499 82.71 36.36 -43.18
CA ALA A 499 83.75 35.58 -43.86
C ALA A 499 84.22 36.27 -45.15
N SER A 500 83.29 36.84 -45.90
CA SER A 500 83.59 37.61 -47.11
C SER A 500 84.42 38.87 -46.80
N ILE A 501 84.13 39.56 -45.69
CA ILE A 501 84.92 40.70 -45.22
C ILE A 501 86.34 40.29 -44.83
N GLY A 502 86.51 39.15 -44.13
CA GLY A 502 87.83 38.61 -43.80
C GLY A 502 88.71 38.40 -45.05
N GLY A 503 88.14 37.84 -46.11
CA GLY A 503 88.85 37.69 -47.40
C GLY A 503 89.25 39.03 -48.03
N ILE A 504 88.45 40.09 -47.88
CA ILE A 504 88.79 41.44 -48.35
C ILE A 504 89.95 42.03 -47.53
N LEU A 505 89.95 41.83 -46.20
CA LEU A 505 91.01 42.31 -45.32
C LEU A 505 92.35 41.66 -45.61
N ASP A 506 92.38 40.37 -45.94
CA ASP A 506 93.59 39.67 -46.37
C ASP A 506 94.21 40.31 -47.64
N VAL A 507 93.37 40.71 -48.60
CA VAL A 507 93.81 41.44 -49.80
C VAL A 507 94.38 42.81 -49.43
N ILE A 508 93.71 43.58 -48.56
CA ILE A 508 94.18 44.91 -48.13
C ILE A 508 95.50 44.80 -47.36
N ARG A 509 95.63 43.81 -46.47
CA ARG A 509 96.87 43.52 -45.75
C ARG A 509 98.00 43.19 -46.73
N GLY A 510 97.73 42.37 -47.74
CA GLY A 510 98.69 42.07 -48.82
C GLY A 510 99.11 43.33 -49.60
N ILE A 511 98.17 44.24 -49.91
CA ILE A 511 98.47 45.53 -50.55
C ILE A 511 99.32 46.42 -49.62
N ALA A 512 99.00 46.49 -48.34
CA ALA A 512 99.74 47.27 -47.35
C ALA A 512 101.18 46.75 -47.18
N GLU A 513 101.38 45.43 -47.14
CA GLU A 513 102.70 44.80 -47.06
C GLU A 513 103.52 45.05 -48.34
N GLN A 514 102.91 44.93 -49.52
CA GLN A 514 103.54 45.32 -50.79
C GLN A 514 103.91 46.80 -50.80
N THR A 515 103.03 47.67 -50.30
CA THR A 515 103.27 49.12 -50.22
C THR A 515 104.40 49.46 -49.26
N ASN A 516 104.49 48.75 -48.11
CA ASN A 516 105.57 48.89 -47.14
C ASN A 516 106.93 48.47 -47.73
N LEU A 517 106.97 47.37 -48.48
CA LEU A 517 108.16 46.91 -49.21
C LEU A 517 108.60 47.90 -50.31
N LEU A 518 107.64 48.42 -51.08
CA LEU A 518 107.90 49.45 -52.10
C LEU A 518 108.44 50.74 -51.47
N ALA A 519 107.85 51.18 -50.35
CA ALA A 519 108.27 52.36 -49.60
C ALA A 519 109.66 52.17 -48.97
N LEU A 520 109.98 50.98 -48.44
CA LEU A 520 111.32 50.65 -47.94
C LEU A 520 112.37 50.73 -49.05
N ASN A 521 112.08 50.16 -50.23
CA ASN A 521 112.98 50.24 -51.39
C ASN A 521 113.18 51.71 -51.83
N ALA A 522 112.13 52.52 -51.81
CA ALA A 522 112.21 53.95 -52.10
C ALA A 522 113.04 54.72 -51.05
N ALA A 523 112.89 54.41 -49.76
CA ALA A 523 113.67 55.01 -48.68
C ALA A 523 115.17 54.64 -48.75
N ILE A 524 115.49 53.39 -49.10
CA ILE A 524 116.86 52.92 -49.35
C ILE A 524 117.50 53.72 -50.50
N GLU A 525 116.77 53.87 -51.62
CA GLU A 525 117.30 54.60 -52.78
C GLU A 525 117.40 56.11 -52.52
N ALA A 526 116.50 56.68 -51.71
CA ALA A 526 116.58 58.07 -51.27
C ALA A 526 117.76 58.32 -50.32
N ALA A 527 118.07 57.40 -49.40
CA ALA A 527 119.27 57.46 -48.56
C ALA A 527 120.57 57.35 -49.38
N ARG A 528 120.53 56.58 -50.47
CA ARG A 528 121.64 56.42 -51.43
C ARG A 528 121.95 57.69 -52.22
N ALA A 529 120.95 58.55 -52.45
CA ALA A 529 121.07 59.81 -53.17
C ALA A 529 121.61 61.00 -52.33
N GLY A 530 121.88 60.81 -51.03
CA GLY A 530 122.46 61.83 -50.16
C GLY A 530 121.57 63.08 -49.99
N GLU A 531 122.16 64.28 -49.97
CA GLU A 531 121.43 65.55 -49.74
C GLU A 531 120.30 65.83 -50.78
N GLN A 532 120.41 65.30 -52.01
CA GLN A 532 119.38 65.45 -53.06
C GLN A 532 118.14 64.56 -52.82
N GLY A 533 118.27 63.51 -52.00
CA GLY A 533 117.21 62.53 -51.73
C GLY A 533 116.34 62.86 -50.52
N ARG A 534 116.65 63.92 -49.75
CA ARG A 534 115.97 64.23 -48.47
C ARG A 534 114.45 64.36 -48.59
N GLY A 535 113.95 65.04 -49.62
CA GLY A 535 112.50 65.19 -49.82
C GLY A 535 111.79 63.87 -50.14
N PHE A 536 112.42 63.02 -50.96
CA PHE A 536 111.91 61.70 -51.29
C PHE A 536 112.01 60.71 -50.12
N ALA A 537 113.06 60.81 -49.29
CA ALA A 537 113.20 60.00 -48.08
C ALA A 537 112.05 60.27 -47.09
N VAL A 538 111.68 61.53 -46.89
CA VAL A 538 110.55 61.91 -46.02
C VAL A 538 109.21 61.35 -46.55
N VAL A 539 108.97 61.45 -47.86
CA VAL A 539 107.73 60.88 -48.46
C VAL A 539 107.74 59.36 -48.38
N ALA A 540 108.88 58.70 -48.63
CA ALA A 540 109.00 57.25 -48.54
C ALA A 540 108.78 56.76 -47.09
N ASP A 541 109.33 57.44 -46.09
CA ASP A 541 109.09 57.14 -44.67
C ASP A 541 107.63 57.39 -44.27
N GLU A 542 106.98 58.42 -44.81
CA GLU A 542 105.54 58.69 -44.57
C GLU A 542 104.64 57.62 -45.21
N VAL A 543 104.94 57.19 -46.44
CA VAL A 543 104.22 56.08 -47.11
C VAL A 543 104.47 54.77 -46.36
N ARG A 544 105.69 54.53 -45.87
CA ARG A 544 106.03 53.35 -45.05
C ARG A 544 105.27 53.36 -43.73
N SER A 545 105.20 54.51 -43.07
CA SER A 545 104.40 54.74 -41.86
C SER A 545 102.92 54.48 -42.11
N LEU A 546 102.36 55.00 -43.21
CA LEU A 546 100.96 54.81 -43.59
C LEU A 546 100.65 53.34 -43.95
N ALA A 547 101.56 52.66 -44.64
CA ALA A 547 101.43 51.24 -44.96
C ALA A 547 101.50 50.38 -43.69
N SER A 548 102.42 50.67 -42.77
CA SER A 548 102.50 50.01 -41.45
C SER A 548 101.23 50.24 -40.63
N LYS A 549 100.70 51.46 -40.62
CA LYS A 549 99.45 51.82 -39.92
C LYS A 549 98.23 51.15 -40.56
N THR A 550 98.22 51.00 -41.88
CA THR A 550 97.18 50.23 -42.61
C THR A 550 97.25 48.75 -42.28
N GLN A 551 98.46 48.18 -42.16
CA GLN A 551 98.66 46.79 -41.76
C GLN A 551 98.23 46.55 -40.30
N GLU A 552 98.53 47.48 -39.40
CA GLU A 552 98.09 47.44 -38.01
C GLU A 552 96.56 47.53 -37.90
N SER A 553 95.92 48.50 -38.56
CA SER A 553 94.45 48.63 -38.56
C SER A 553 93.74 47.46 -39.24
N THR A 554 94.29 46.89 -40.32
CA THR A 554 93.71 45.68 -40.94
C THR A 554 93.83 44.47 -40.03
N GLN A 555 94.92 44.34 -39.25
CA GLN A 555 95.08 43.30 -38.25
C GLN A 555 94.08 43.46 -37.08
N GLU A 556 93.82 44.69 -36.63
CA GLU A 556 92.79 44.99 -35.64
C GLU A 556 91.38 44.65 -36.16
N ILE A 557 91.05 45.06 -37.39
CA ILE A 557 89.74 44.72 -38.00
C ILE A 557 89.62 43.21 -38.20
N GLN A 558 90.68 42.53 -38.63
CA GLN A 558 90.69 41.07 -38.78
C GLN A 558 90.36 40.38 -37.45
N SER A 559 90.98 40.81 -36.34
CA SER A 559 90.67 40.29 -35.00
C SER A 559 89.21 40.54 -34.59
N MET A 560 88.65 41.70 -34.94
CA MET A 560 87.22 41.99 -34.72
C MET A 560 86.31 41.09 -35.56
N ILE A 561 86.66 40.82 -36.82
CA ILE A 561 85.90 39.93 -37.71
C ILE A 561 85.98 38.47 -37.26
N GLU A 562 87.14 37.99 -36.82
CA GLU A 562 87.29 36.65 -36.23
C GLU A 562 86.43 36.51 -34.97
N SER A 563 86.41 37.54 -34.12
CA SER A 563 85.53 37.59 -32.95
C SER A 563 84.05 37.61 -33.34
N LEU A 564 83.67 38.35 -34.38
CA LEU A 564 82.30 38.39 -34.91
C LEU A 564 81.86 37.05 -35.50
N GLN A 565 82.75 36.38 -36.25
CA GLN A 565 82.49 35.04 -36.81
C GLN A 565 82.30 34.00 -35.72
N ALA A 566 83.17 34.00 -34.69
CA ALA A 566 83.06 33.13 -33.54
C ALA A 566 81.75 33.38 -32.77
N GLY A 567 81.39 34.65 -32.55
CA GLY A 567 80.12 35.03 -31.92
C GLY A 567 78.89 34.63 -32.73
N ALA A 568 78.95 34.74 -34.07
CA ALA A 568 77.88 34.28 -34.95
C ALA A 568 77.73 32.75 -34.95
N GLU A 569 78.83 31.99 -34.93
CA GLU A 569 78.79 30.53 -34.81
C GLU A 569 78.19 30.09 -33.47
N GLU A 570 78.58 30.75 -32.37
CA GLU A 570 78.02 30.51 -31.04
C GLU A 570 76.51 30.81 -31.01
N ALA A 571 76.07 31.92 -31.62
CA ALA A 571 74.66 32.27 -31.74
C ALA A 571 73.86 31.23 -32.56
N VAL A 572 74.40 30.73 -33.69
CA VAL A 572 73.75 29.65 -34.46
C VAL A 572 73.62 28.38 -33.62
N ARG A 573 74.66 27.98 -32.88
CA ARG A 573 74.59 26.81 -31.97
C ARG A 573 73.54 27.00 -30.88
N ALA A 574 73.48 28.19 -30.28
CA ALA A 574 72.48 28.52 -29.27
C ALA A 574 71.05 28.48 -29.83
N MET A 575 70.83 29.02 -31.04
CA MET A 575 69.54 28.96 -31.73
C MET A 575 69.14 27.53 -32.12
N SER A 576 70.07 26.72 -32.61
CA SER A 576 69.80 25.29 -32.90
C SER A 576 69.38 24.53 -31.64
N LYS A 577 70.02 24.81 -30.51
CA LYS A 577 69.62 24.25 -29.21
C LYS A 577 68.23 24.75 -28.78
N GLY A 578 67.95 26.04 -28.98
CA GLY A 578 66.64 26.64 -28.71
C GLY A 578 65.52 26.01 -29.54
N LYS A 579 65.76 25.75 -30.83
CA LYS A 579 64.83 25.03 -31.71
C LYS A 579 64.56 23.61 -31.22
N GLN A 580 65.61 22.85 -30.88
CA GLN A 580 65.46 21.51 -30.34
C GLN A 580 64.67 21.49 -29.02
N GLN A 581 64.87 22.50 -28.15
CA GLN A 581 64.08 22.65 -26.92
C GLN A 581 62.61 22.97 -27.22
N ALA A 582 62.33 23.83 -28.21
CA ALA A 582 60.97 24.12 -28.63
C ALA A 582 60.26 22.87 -29.17
N GLU A 583 60.92 22.09 -30.03
CA GLU A 583 60.38 20.80 -30.54
C GLU A 583 60.08 19.82 -29.39
N SER A 584 60.98 19.71 -28.40
CA SER A 584 60.74 18.88 -27.21
C SER A 584 59.57 19.39 -26.37
N CYS A 585 59.37 20.71 -26.24
CA CYS A 585 58.21 21.28 -25.56
C CYS A 585 56.89 20.99 -26.30
N VAL A 586 56.90 20.91 -27.64
CA VAL A 586 55.72 20.48 -28.41
C VAL A 586 55.39 19.01 -28.11
N GLU A 587 56.37 18.11 -28.16
CA GLU A 587 56.18 16.69 -27.82
C GLU A 587 55.62 16.51 -26.40
N GLN A 588 56.14 17.29 -25.44
CA GLN A 588 55.69 17.25 -24.05
C GLN A 588 54.27 17.81 -23.87
N SER A 589 53.86 18.78 -24.71
CA SER A 589 52.48 19.29 -24.75
C SER A 589 51.50 18.26 -25.34
N ASP A 590 51.95 17.44 -26.30
CA ASP A 590 51.15 16.34 -26.84
C ASP A 590 50.93 15.23 -25.81
N LEU A 591 51.98 14.85 -25.07
CA LEU A 591 51.86 13.91 -23.94
C LEU A 591 50.92 14.43 -22.84
N ALA A 592 50.95 15.73 -22.56
CA ALA A 592 50.02 16.36 -21.60
C ALA A 592 48.57 16.28 -22.09
N ASN A 593 48.32 16.48 -23.39
CA ASN A 593 46.98 16.34 -23.96
C ASN A 593 46.46 14.89 -23.90
N GLU A 594 47.31 13.89 -24.14
CA GLU A 594 46.93 12.48 -24.01
C GLU A 594 46.59 12.10 -22.56
N ALA A 595 47.36 12.59 -21.60
CA ALA A 595 47.07 12.44 -20.18
C ALA A 595 45.75 13.11 -19.77
N LEU A 596 45.47 14.31 -20.29
CA LEU A 596 44.19 15.01 -20.05
C LEU A 596 42.99 14.25 -20.62
N ASN A 597 43.10 13.71 -21.84
CA ASN A 597 42.03 12.88 -22.41
C ASN A 597 41.74 11.63 -21.54
N SER A 598 42.80 11.01 -20.99
CA SER A 598 42.64 9.88 -20.06
C SER A 598 41.93 10.29 -18.76
N ILE A 599 42.22 11.49 -18.25
CA ILE A 599 41.55 12.06 -17.07
C ILE A 599 40.07 12.32 -17.39
N THR A 600 39.74 12.94 -18.52
CA THR A 600 38.35 13.19 -18.94
C THR A 600 37.54 11.89 -19.04
N LEU A 601 38.12 10.84 -19.59
CA LEU A 601 37.50 9.50 -19.62
C LEU A 601 37.22 8.95 -18.21
N ALA A 602 38.18 9.07 -17.29
CA ALA A 602 38.01 8.62 -15.91
C ALA A 602 36.96 9.46 -15.15
N VAL A 603 36.89 10.76 -15.39
CA VAL A 603 35.89 11.68 -14.83
C VAL A 603 34.49 11.32 -15.35
N SER A 604 34.35 11.03 -16.65
CA SER A 604 33.08 10.54 -17.22
C SER A 604 32.65 9.22 -16.59
N GLN A 605 33.57 8.27 -16.39
CA GLN A 605 33.22 7.02 -15.73
C GLN A 605 32.82 7.21 -14.26
N ALA A 606 33.46 8.15 -13.56
CA ALA A 606 33.08 8.51 -12.19
C ALA A 606 31.70 9.17 -12.14
N HIS A 607 31.32 9.94 -13.16
CA HIS A 607 29.98 10.50 -13.31
C HIS A 607 28.94 9.37 -13.36
N ASP A 608 29.10 8.42 -14.28
CA ASP A 608 28.16 7.32 -14.49
C ASP A 608 27.97 6.48 -13.21
N VAL A 609 29.07 6.15 -12.52
CA VAL A 609 29.02 5.42 -11.25
C VAL A 609 28.32 6.22 -10.15
N SER A 610 28.54 7.54 -10.09
CA SER A 610 27.89 8.39 -9.08
C SER A 610 26.38 8.51 -9.35
N GLU A 611 25.97 8.53 -10.62
CA GLU A 611 24.57 8.47 -11.03
C GLU A 611 23.91 7.14 -10.62
N GLU A 612 24.58 6.00 -10.89
CA GLU A 612 24.11 4.69 -10.44
C GLU A 612 23.97 4.61 -8.90
N ILE A 613 24.93 5.15 -8.14
CA ILE A 613 24.86 5.20 -6.67
C ILE A 613 23.66 6.03 -6.20
N SER A 614 23.41 7.18 -6.82
CA SER A 614 22.26 8.04 -6.52
C SER A 614 20.95 7.29 -6.74
N ASN A 615 20.82 6.61 -7.89
CA ASN A 615 19.62 5.82 -8.22
C ASN A 615 19.42 4.65 -7.25
N ALA A 616 20.48 3.88 -6.96
CA ALA A 616 20.43 2.78 -6.00
C ALA A 616 20.07 3.24 -4.59
N ALA A 617 20.55 4.41 -4.16
CA ALA A 617 20.21 5.00 -2.87
C ALA A 617 18.74 5.41 -2.79
N ASN A 618 18.17 5.97 -3.87
CA ASN A 618 16.75 6.29 -3.94
C ASN A 618 15.88 5.02 -3.90
N GLU A 619 16.28 3.96 -4.61
CA GLU A 619 15.58 2.66 -4.57
C GLU A 619 15.64 2.05 -3.16
N GLN A 620 16.79 2.09 -2.49
CA GLN A 620 16.90 1.66 -1.10
C GLN A 620 15.98 2.44 -0.16
N GLN A 621 15.79 3.74 -0.39
CA GLN A 621 14.88 4.56 0.41
C GLN A 621 13.42 4.12 0.23
N GLN A 622 13.01 3.83 -1.01
CA GLN A 622 11.68 3.30 -1.31
C GLN A 622 11.46 1.93 -0.65
N VAL A 623 12.43 1.03 -0.76
CA VAL A 623 12.36 -0.29 -0.12
C VAL A 623 12.33 -0.18 1.40
N ALA A 624 13.08 0.75 1.99
CA ALA A 624 13.04 1.00 3.43
C ALA A 624 11.64 1.47 3.90
N GLN A 625 10.98 2.32 3.12
CA GLN A 625 9.61 2.74 3.40
C GLN A 625 8.63 1.56 3.36
N GLU A 626 8.73 0.72 2.34
CA GLU A 626 7.88 -0.48 2.22
C GLU A 626 8.12 -1.47 3.39
N ILE A 627 9.38 -1.66 3.80
CA ILE A 627 9.72 -2.49 4.96
C ILE A 627 9.09 -1.89 6.23
N SER A 628 9.13 -0.56 6.40
CA SER A 628 8.52 0.11 7.56
C SER A 628 7.02 -0.17 7.65
N GLU A 629 6.29 -0.04 6.55
CA GLU A 629 4.85 -0.33 6.47
C GLU A 629 4.54 -1.81 6.79
N ARG A 630 5.37 -2.72 6.28
CA ARG A 630 5.25 -4.16 6.59
C ARG A 630 5.52 -4.45 8.06
N LEU A 631 6.48 -3.76 8.69
CA LEU A 631 6.77 -3.92 10.12
C LEU A 631 5.60 -3.45 10.99
N GLU A 632 4.95 -2.33 10.65
CA GLU A 632 3.72 -1.88 11.33
C GLU A 632 2.60 -2.92 11.25
N SER A 633 2.40 -3.53 10.06
CA SER A 633 1.45 -4.62 9.90
C SER A 633 1.79 -5.83 10.79
N ILE A 634 3.07 -6.19 10.90
CA ILE A 634 3.52 -7.28 11.78
C ILE A 634 3.24 -6.94 13.26
N VAL A 635 3.45 -5.70 13.70
CA VAL A 635 3.11 -5.27 15.07
C VAL A 635 1.62 -5.45 15.33
N SER A 636 0.76 -5.00 14.41
CA SER A 636 -0.70 -5.14 14.53
C SER A 636 -1.13 -6.62 14.61
N ILE A 637 -0.54 -7.48 13.77
CA ILE A 637 -0.79 -8.93 13.80
C ILE A 637 -0.33 -9.54 15.13
N ALA A 638 0.83 -9.11 15.65
CA ALA A 638 1.35 -9.58 16.94
C ALA A 638 0.43 -9.19 18.09
N GLU A 639 -0.11 -7.96 18.11
CA GLU A 639 -1.10 -7.51 19.10
C GLU A 639 -2.39 -8.32 19.03
N GLN A 640 -2.93 -8.55 17.83
CA GLN A 640 -4.12 -9.38 17.65
C GLN A 640 -3.88 -10.83 18.09
N THR A 641 -2.69 -11.36 17.83
CA THR A 641 -2.31 -12.72 18.25
C THR A 641 -2.16 -12.80 19.78
N ALA A 642 -1.61 -11.77 20.42
CA ALA A 642 -1.51 -11.69 21.88
C ALA A 642 -2.90 -11.66 22.54
N GLU A 643 -3.84 -10.91 21.98
CA GLU A 643 -5.21 -10.87 22.46
C GLU A 643 -5.91 -12.22 22.28
N GLY A 644 -5.76 -12.86 21.10
CA GLY A 644 -6.30 -14.19 20.84
C GLY A 644 -5.72 -15.27 21.78
N ALA A 645 -4.42 -15.19 22.08
CA ALA A 645 -3.78 -16.03 23.08
C ALA A 645 -4.39 -15.78 24.47
N ASN A 646 -4.50 -14.52 24.91
CA ASN A 646 -5.11 -14.20 26.20
C ASN A 646 -6.55 -14.76 26.33
N GLN A 647 -7.37 -14.60 25.30
CA GLN A 647 -8.73 -15.15 25.26
C GLN A 647 -8.74 -16.69 25.34
N THR A 648 -7.81 -17.35 24.63
CA THR A 648 -7.66 -18.82 24.68
C THR A 648 -7.25 -19.30 26.06
N SER A 649 -6.39 -18.56 26.76
CA SER A 649 -5.98 -18.86 28.14
C SER A 649 -7.16 -18.78 29.10
N ILE A 650 -7.96 -17.71 29.01
CA ILE A 650 -9.18 -17.53 29.81
C ILE A 650 -10.16 -18.67 29.56
N SER A 651 -10.47 -18.97 28.29
CA SER A 651 -11.39 -20.04 27.93
C SER A 651 -10.88 -21.42 28.37
N SER A 652 -9.59 -21.70 28.25
CA SER A 652 -8.99 -22.96 28.72
C SER A 652 -9.11 -23.10 30.25
N SER A 653 -8.90 -22.00 31.00
CA SER A 653 -9.11 -21.97 32.45
C SER A 653 -10.57 -22.26 32.83
N GLU A 654 -11.54 -21.69 32.10
CA GLU A 654 -12.97 -22.00 32.31
C GLU A 654 -13.31 -23.46 31.98
N VAL A 655 -12.77 -24.02 30.89
CA VAL A 655 -12.99 -25.44 30.54
C VAL A 655 -12.38 -26.37 31.58
N ALA A 656 -11.17 -26.06 32.09
CA ALA A 656 -10.56 -26.82 33.19
C ALA A 656 -11.44 -26.79 34.44
N LYS A 657 -11.99 -25.62 34.79
CA LYS A 657 -12.91 -25.46 35.92
C LYS A 657 -14.21 -26.25 35.73
N LEU A 658 -14.84 -26.18 34.56
CA LEU A 658 -16.06 -26.93 34.24
C LEU A 658 -15.81 -28.45 34.25
N ALA A 659 -14.65 -28.90 33.77
CA ALA A 659 -14.26 -30.30 33.83
C ALA A 659 -14.10 -30.80 35.27
N GLU A 660 -13.54 -29.96 36.15
CA GLU A 660 -13.43 -30.24 37.59
C GLU A 660 -14.81 -30.23 38.29
N GLU A 661 -15.68 -29.26 37.99
CA GLU A 661 -17.07 -29.23 38.49
C GLU A 661 -17.87 -30.47 38.06
N LEU A 662 -17.68 -30.93 36.81
CA LEU A 662 -18.27 -32.16 36.30
C LEU A 662 -17.70 -33.39 37.02
N ARG A 663 -16.38 -33.43 37.26
CA ARG A 663 -15.74 -34.51 38.04
C ARG A 663 -16.32 -34.58 39.46
N GLN A 664 -16.43 -33.45 40.16
CA GLN A 664 -16.98 -33.37 41.51
C GLN A 664 -18.47 -33.75 41.56
N SER A 665 -19.25 -33.34 40.56
CA SER A 665 -20.67 -33.70 40.47
C SER A 665 -20.87 -35.21 40.32
N VAL A 666 -19.97 -35.87 39.62
CA VAL A 666 -20.02 -37.32 39.37
C VAL A 666 -19.35 -38.12 40.50
N GLU A 667 -18.42 -37.52 41.26
CA GLU A 667 -17.78 -38.11 42.45
C GLU A 667 -18.77 -38.37 43.61
N GLN A 668 -19.95 -37.73 43.59
CA GLN A 668 -21.05 -38.03 44.51
C GLN A 668 -21.62 -39.45 44.31
N PHE A 669 -21.40 -40.07 43.15
CA PHE A 669 -21.82 -41.43 42.86
C PHE A 669 -20.71 -42.42 43.22
N LYS A 670 -21.05 -43.42 44.03
CA LYS A 670 -20.17 -44.50 44.46
C LYS A 670 -20.28 -45.66 43.47
N VAL A 671 -19.25 -45.81 42.62
CA VAL A 671 -19.18 -46.78 41.52
C VAL A 671 -18.23 -47.94 41.79
#